data_AF-A0A7Y5G966-F1
#
_entry.id   AF-A0A7Y5G966-F1
#
_cell.length_a   1.000
_cell.length_b   1.000
_cell.length_c   1.000
_cell.angle_alpha   90.00
_cell.angle_beta   90.00
_cell.angle_gamma   90.00
#
_symmetry.space_group_name_H-M   'P 1'
#
loop_
_entity.id
_entity.type
_entity.pdbx_description
1 polymer ?
#
loop_
_entity_poly.entity_id
_entity_poly.type
_entity_poly.pdbx_seq_one_letter_code
_entity_poly.pdbx_strand_id
1 'polypeptide(L)'
;MIVITISNRSLTRWKDIEETIPAPDVVKPNAFCVHDGIVCLREENVLRPLNDLPSETRSRIRGMIQVRDAVRDCLRAQVDGSPEERVIETRQQLNVAYDRFAARFGPLNLRANQRAFDGDPDLPLLLSLETYNDETKRATKATIFTERTIHHRQPVEAVGTPKEALLVSLNECGGVDLDRMAGLLNQPVEEFLPDLKGVIFRNPQTNEWETDDQYLSGNVREKLAVADAAALTDPRFAENVEALKSVQPADLAATEIDVRLGSVWLPSGDVKDFTHQLLNIPSGVEVGHVHALGTWHLNANWEARGATANTTDWGTDRYTALELIEDALNLKTPTVYDTVDDKPVVNAQATEAAREKQERIKERFKEWIWSDDGRRDRLCRLYNDTFNHTRVRTFNGDHLTLPGASGAIELHGHQKAGVWRILQTPNTLLAHVVGAGKTFTMVAAAMELKRLGLARKPMFSVPNHMLGQFSTELLTLYPGANILVAGKEDFESQNRKKLFSRIATGNWDAVIVTHSGFERIPLARETQERFFEEQLHELEMVKRQHADSSNRRLVKELEKAKKRLEARLQGLAAEHKKDNTLTFEELGVDRLFVDEAHYFKNLFYVSKMTRIAGLPQTASERAFDMFLKVRHVQSVNGGGGVVFATGTPIANSMAEMFTMQRYLQPDELQKHNLHHFDSWAATFGEPVTAMELSPDGAGYRVNTRFARFINVPELMQMFRQAADVQTAAMLNLPRPKLENEKPTIRNAPTTPELKEFVQSLAARAERIRTSRVDPSLDNMLKITSEGRKAALDMRLVRASAPDEPSGKVNLAVENILRIWTETVDRRCAQLVFCDLSTPKDRGFSVYRDMADKLGARGIPESEIAFIQDYDSDASKLALFKEVRSGKVRVLFGSTQKMGSGTNVQERLIALHHLDAPWRPADVEQREGRILRQGNKNPVVSVFRYVTEGSFDAYMWQTLETKAKFIAQVMTGDMTIRRVEDLDSAALTYAEVKAIASGNPLVIEKAQVDAELMRLTRLRSAHAEEQYRIRSNLRHARDDAESSTGRLANLRLDIGAREDTSGDNFRIELDGEVVTNRGVAGELLIRRAEKLKGRSGDDVRVGRFAGFDLFIRVGFIGGP
;
A
#
# COMPACT_ATOMS: atom_id res chain seq x y z
N MET A 1 11.72 43.93 63.37
CA MET A 1 10.32 43.50 63.54
C MET A 1 9.91 42.81 62.25
N ILE A 2 9.21 41.67 62.16
CA ILE A 2 8.58 40.67 63.07
C ILE A 2 8.34 39.42 62.16
N VAL A 3 8.48 38.13 62.52
CA VAL A 3 8.88 37.40 63.74
C VAL A 3 9.46 36.01 63.33
N ILE A 4 10.10 35.27 64.26
CA ILE A 4 10.54 33.87 64.07
C ILE A 4 9.44 32.90 64.51
N THR A 5 9.18 31.84 63.73
CA THR A 5 8.49 30.62 64.24
C THR A 5 9.23 29.37 63.79
N ILE A 6 9.72 28.58 64.76
CA ILE A 6 10.40 27.29 64.54
C ILE A 6 9.40 26.16 64.70
N SER A 7 9.51 25.09 63.89
CA SER A 7 9.01 23.76 64.27
C SER A 7 10.09 22.70 64.06
N ASN A 8 10.10 21.70 64.94
CA ASN A 8 11.24 20.80 65.16
C ASN A 8 11.59 19.93 63.94
N ARG A 9 12.87 19.92 63.55
CA ARG A 9 13.47 18.76 62.86
C ARG A 9 13.79 17.69 63.90
N SER A 10 13.04 16.59 63.88
CA SER A 10 13.46 15.33 64.48
C SER A 10 14.60 14.71 63.67
N LEU A 11 15.46 13.95 64.36
CA LEU A 11 16.58 13.24 63.72
C LEU A 11 16.10 12.18 62.73
N THR A 12 16.59 12.24 61.50
CA THR A 12 16.61 11.08 60.59
C THR A 12 18.02 10.84 60.08
N ARG A 13 18.40 9.56 60.09
CA ARG A 13 19.74 9.02 59.78
C ARG A 13 20.37 9.62 58.52
N TRP A 14 21.68 9.80 58.59
CA TRP A 14 22.54 9.83 57.42
C TRP A 14 22.27 8.56 56.61
N LYS A 15 21.99 8.73 55.33
CA LYS A 15 22.03 7.69 54.31
C LYS A 15 23.02 8.13 53.26
N ASP A 16 23.74 7.16 52.73
CA ASP A 16 25.03 7.36 52.07
C ASP A 16 24.93 8.30 50.86
N ILE A 17 25.94 9.17 50.73
CA ILE A 17 26.25 9.82 49.46
C ILE A 17 26.93 8.74 48.62
N GLU A 18 26.20 8.14 47.68
CA GLU A 18 26.84 7.32 46.65
C GLU A 18 27.79 8.23 45.84
N GLU A 19 29.08 7.89 45.80
CA GLU A 19 30.07 8.60 44.99
C GLU A 19 29.70 8.46 43.51
N THR A 20 29.20 9.53 42.91
CA THR A 20 28.81 9.56 41.51
C THR A 20 30.05 9.64 40.61
N ILE A 21 30.58 8.48 40.21
CA ILE A 21 31.70 8.35 39.28
C ILE A 21 31.26 8.88 37.90
N PRO A 22 31.89 9.92 37.32
CA PRO A 22 31.51 10.42 36.00
C PRO A 22 31.81 9.40 34.89
N ALA A 23 30.86 9.21 33.97
CA ALA A 23 30.97 8.23 32.90
C ALA A 23 31.75 8.77 31.68
N PRO A 24 32.75 8.03 31.16
CA PRO A 24 33.43 8.40 29.91
C PRO A 24 32.48 8.40 28.70
N ASP A 25 32.60 9.39 27.83
CA ASP A 25 31.76 9.54 26.62
C ASP A 25 31.81 8.32 25.69
N VAL A 26 32.92 7.57 25.72
CA VAL A 26 33.16 6.37 24.89
C VAL A 26 32.26 5.18 25.26
N VAL A 27 31.73 5.12 26.49
CA VAL A 27 30.84 4.05 26.97
C VAL A 27 29.40 4.40 26.66
N LYS A 28 28.64 3.55 25.95
CA LYS A 28 27.24 3.86 25.60
C LYS A 28 26.32 3.95 26.84
N PRO A 29 25.25 4.76 26.82
CA PRO A 29 24.23 4.76 27.88
C PRO A 29 23.59 3.38 28.09
N ASN A 30 23.43 2.96 29.35
CA ASN A 30 23.07 1.61 29.79
C ASN A 30 24.08 0.49 29.42
N ALA A 31 25.27 0.79 28.92
CA ALA A 31 26.29 -0.25 28.73
C ALA A 31 27.00 -0.59 30.04
N PHE A 32 27.37 -1.87 30.20
CA PHE A 32 28.28 -2.29 31.26
C PHE A 32 29.72 -1.87 30.91
N CYS A 33 30.51 -1.44 31.88
CA CYS A 33 31.93 -1.17 31.69
C CYS A 33 32.75 -1.65 32.88
N VAL A 34 34.07 -1.67 32.73
CA VAL A 34 34.99 -1.89 33.85
C VAL A 34 35.67 -0.56 34.17
N HIS A 35 35.54 -0.10 35.40
CA HIS A 35 36.24 1.07 35.94
C HIS A 35 36.93 0.65 37.23
N ASP A 36 38.24 0.90 37.34
CA ASP A 36 39.10 0.46 38.44
C ASP A 36 38.92 -1.03 38.84
N GLY A 37 38.72 -1.89 37.84
CA GLY A 37 38.48 -3.32 38.01
C GLY A 37 37.07 -3.70 38.45
N ILE A 38 36.24 -2.74 38.86
CA ILE A 38 34.83 -2.94 39.24
C ILE A 38 33.95 -2.95 37.98
N VAL A 39 32.92 -3.79 37.96
CA VAL A 39 31.90 -3.78 36.90
C VAL A 39 30.86 -2.73 37.24
N CYS A 40 30.65 -1.77 36.34
CA CYS A 40 29.70 -0.68 36.51
C CYS A 40 28.68 -0.67 35.35
N LEU A 41 27.55 -0.02 35.57
CA LEU A 41 26.55 0.30 34.54
C LEU A 41 26.58 1.82 34.28
N ARG A 42 26.62 2.26 33.01
CA ARG A 42 26.46 3.69 32.69
C ARG A 42 24.98 4.11 32.81
N GLU A 43 24.65 4.80 33.89
CA GLU A 43 23.36 5.48 34.07
C GLU A 43 23.54 6.97 33.73
N GLU A 44 23.04 7.37 32.55
CA GLU A 44 23.20 8.73 32.00
C GLU A 44 24.67 9.20 31.91
N ASN A 45 25.11 10.06 32.83
CA ASN A 45 26.49 10.59 32.89
C ASN A 45 27.28 10.04 34.09
N VAL A 46 26.77 9.01 34.76
CA VAL A 46 27.37 8.41 35.96
C VAL A 46 27.57 6.90 35.76
N LEU A 47 28.64 6.35 36.32
CA LEU A 47 28.88 4.91 36.43
C LEU A 47 28.40 4.43 37.79
N ARG A 48 27.38 3.56 37.78
CA ARG A 48 26.88 2.90 38.99
C ARG A 48 27.62 1.58 39.23
N PRO A 49 28.34 1.40 40.35
CA PRO A 49 29.03 0.14 40.66
C PRO A 49 28.06 -1.01 40.95
N LEU A 50 28.24 -2.16 40.29
CA LEU A 50 27.39 -3.36 40.47
C LEU A 50 28.01 -4.31 41.51
N ASN A 51 28.16 -3.81 42.73
CA ASN A 51 28.83 -4.50 43.84
C ASN A 51 27.97 -5.57 44.52
N ASP A 52 26.66 -5.56 44.28
CA ASP A 52 25.64 -6.48 44.77
C ASP A 52 25.47 -7.76 43.93
N LEU A 53 25.95 -7.76 42.67
CA LEU A 53 25.82 -8.93 41.78
C LEU A 53 26.67 -10.13 42.24
N PRO A 54 26.14 -11.37 42.15
CA PRO A 54 26.91 -12.60 42.42
C PRO A 54 28.22 -12.67 41.65
N SER A 55 29.26 -13.24 42.28
CA SER A 55 30.63 -13.30 41.72
C SER A 55 30.70 -13.98 40.34
N GLU A 56 29.87 -15.00 40.10
CA GLU A 56 29.79 -15.67 38.80
C GLU A 56 29.16 -14.77 37.73
N THR A 57 28.01 -14.12 38.03
CA THR A 57 27.36 -13.15 37.14
C THR A 57 28.29 -11.99 36.79
N ARG A 58 28.99 -11.44 37.79
CA ARG A 58 29.98 -10.36 37.60
C ARG A 58 31.15 -10.82 36.70
N SER A 59 31.56 -12.08 36.83
CA SER A 59 32.60 -12.67 35.97
C SER A 59 32.11 -12.91 34.54
N ARG A 60 30.84 -13.30 34.34
CA ARG A 60 30.20 -13.40 33.01
C ARG A 60 30.14 -12.03 32.34
N ILE A 61 29.62 -11.01 33.04
CA ILE A 61 29.55 -9.62 32.52
C ILE A 61 30.94 -9.12 32.12
N ARG A 62 31.95 -9.27 32.99
CA ARG A 62 33.33 -8.85 32.68
C ARG A 62 33.89 -9.56 31.43
N GLY A 63 33.56 -10.85 31.24
CA GLY A 63 33.93 -11.59 30.04
C GLY A 63 33.22 -11.08 28.79
N MET A 64 31.93 -10.77 28.87
CA MET A 64 31.15 -10.23 27.74
C MET A 64 31.55 -8.80 27.38
N ILE A 65 31.95 -7.96 28.36
CA ILE A 65 32.61 -6.67 28.10
C ILE A 65 33.86 -6.86 27.24
N GLN A 66 34.74 -7.81 27.59
CA GLN A 66 35.97 -8.06 26.81
C GLN A 66 35.68 -8.50 25.37
N VAL A 67 34.67 -9.35 25.15
CA VAL A 67 34.26 -9.73 23.79
C VAL A 67 33.63 -8.54 23.05
N ARG A 68 32.78 -7.74 23.71
CA ARG A 68 32.12 -6.56 23.13
C ARG A 68 33.14 -5.52 22.69
N ASP A 69 34.08 -5.19 23.57
CA ASP A 69 35.07 -4.15 23.32
C ASP A 69 36.02 -4.60 22.19
N ALA A 70 36.39 -5.89 22.16
CA ALA A 70 37.18 -6.47 21.06
C ALA A 70 36.42 -6.55 19.71
N VAL A 71 35.12 -6.87 19.68
CA VAL A 71 34.35 -6.80 18.42
C VAL A 71 34.16 -5.35 17.98
N ARG A 72 33.92 -4.42 18.90
CA ARG A 72 33.81 -2.99 18.58
C ARG A 72 35.10 -2.43 18.00
N ASP A 73 36.26 -2.81 18.55
CA ASP A 73 37.57 -2.41 18.03
C ASP A 73 37.85 -3.06 16.65
N CYS A 74 37.52 -4.34 16.48
CA CYS A 74 37.64 -5.02 15.17
C CYS A 74 36.72 -4.42 14.10
N LEU A 75 35.48 -4.04 14.46
CA LEU A 75 34.56 -3.34 13.57
C LEU A 75 35.07 -1.94 13.20
N ARG A 76 35.58 -1.16 14.17
CA ARG A 76 36.20 0.15 13.90
C ARG A 76 37.39 0.02 12.96
N ALA A 77 38.33 -0.90 13.22
CA ALA A 77 39.47 -1.13 12.33
C ALA A 77 39.05 -1.47 10.89
N GLN A 78 37.96 -2.23 10.72
CA GLN A 78 37.41 -2.56 9.41
C GLN A 78 36.72 -1.38 8.71
N VAL A 79 36.04 -0.50 9.48
CA VAL A 79 35.31 0.69 8.99
C VAL A 79 36.23 1.87 8.69
N ASP A 80 37.17 2.17 9.58
CA ASP A 80 38.01 3.38 9.57
C ASP A 80 39.19 3.28 8.59
N GLY A 81 39.22 2.27 7.72
CA GLY A 81 40.27 2.09 6.71
C GLY A 81 41.64 1.74 7.29
N SER A 82 41.70 1.13 8.48
CA SER A 82 42.97 0.74 9.10
C SER A 82 43.76 -0.24 8.22
N PRO A 83 45.11 -0.23 8.28
CA PRO A 83 45.95 -1.19 7.58
C PRO A 83 45.50 -2.64 7.85
N GLU A 84 45.62 -3.51 6.84
CA GLU A 84 45.12 -4.89 6.94
C GLU A 84 45.80 -5.66 8.10
N GLU A 85 47.05 -5.32 8.45
CA GLU A 85 47.75 -5.81 9.65
C GLU A 85 46.99 -5.53 10.96
N ARG A 86 46.42 -4.33 11.11
CA ARG A 86 45.62 -3.92 12.27
C ARG A 86 44.22 -4.56 12.25
N VAL A 87 43.66 -4.81 11.07
CA VAL A 87 42.40 -5.59 10.91
C VAL A 87 42.63 -7.05 11.32
N ILE A 88 43.76 -7.64 10.92
CA ILE A 88 44.18 -8.98 11.34
C ILE A 88 44.40 -9.04 12.86
N GLU A 89 45.13 -8.06 13.43
CA GLU A 89 45.41 -7.99 14.87
C GLU A 89 44.13 -7.90 15.71
N THR A 90 43.23 -6.95 15.41
CA THR A 90 41.95 -6.81 16.13
C THR A 90 41.07 -8.05 16.00
N ARG A 91 41.07 -8.71 14.83
CA ARG A 91 40.37 -9.97 14.62
C ARG A 91 40.97 -11.12 15.42
N GLN A 92 42.30 -11.17 15.60
CA GLN A 92 42.95 -12.12 16.50
C GLN A 92 42.59 -11.84 17.97
N GLN A 93 42.57 -10.56 18.39
CA GLN A 93 42.16 -10.16 19.73
C GLN A 93 40.69 -10.54 20.00
N LEU A 94 39.80 -10.34 19.04
CA LEU A 94 38.40 -10.80 19.08
C LEU A 94 38.29 -12.33 19.20
N ASN A 95 39.05 -13.09 18.40
CA ASN A 95 39.11 -14.55 18.53
C ASN A 95 39.56 -14.97 19.94
N VAL A 96 40.63 -14.39 20.47
CA VAL A 96 41.16 -14.71 21.81
C VAL A 96 40.18 -14.35 22.92
N ALA A 97 39.52 -13.19 22.84
CA ALA A 97 38.50 -12.77 23.80
C ALA A 97 37.29 -13.72 23.79
N TYR A 98 36.79 -14.04 22.60
CA TYR A 98 35.67 -14.97 22.41
C TYR A 98 36.00 -16.39 22.87
N ASP A 99 37.14 -16.97 22.44
CA ASP A 99 37.48 -18.35 22.77
C ASP A 99 37.72 -18.52 24.28
N ARG A 100 38.32 -17.51 24.93
CA ARG A 100 38.47 -17.45 26.39
C ARG A 100 37.11 -17.36 27.09
N PHE A 101 36.16 -16.58 26.56
CA PHE A 101 34.81 -16.50 27.09
C PHE A 101 34.06 -17.83 26.93
N ALA A 102 34.02 -18.36 25.71
CA ALA A 102 33.30 -19.58 25.35
C ALA A 102 33.83 -20.81 26.09
N ALA A 103 35.15 -20.93 26.28
CA ALA A 103 35.75 -22.01 27.05
C ALA A 103 35.35 -21.99 28.54
N ARG A 104 35.05 -20.83 29.12
CA ARG A 104 34.71 -20.67 30.54
C ARG A 104 33.21 -20.63 30.81
N PHE A 105 32.42 -20.02 29.94
CA PHE A 105 31.00 -19.72 30.17
C PHE A 105 30.06 -20.31 29.12
N GLY A 106 30.60 -21.02 28.12
CA GLY A 106 29.87 -21.49 26.94
C GLY A 106 29.52 -20.36 25.97
N PRO A 107 28.82 -20.67 24.86
CA PRO A 107 28.40 -19.70 23.85
C PRO A 107 27.68 -18.46 24.40
N LEU A 108 27.91 -17.29 23.79
CA LEU A 108 27.25 -16.01 24.08
C LEU A 108 25.72 -16.15 24.04
N ASN A 109 25.20 -16.95 23.11
CA ASN A 109 23.77 -17.21 22.97
C ASN A 109 23.16 -18.15 24.04
N LEU A 110 23.92 -18.63 25.03
CA LEU A 110 23.32 -19.29 26.19
C LEU A 110 22.47 -18.32 27.01
N ARG A 111 21.26 -18.75 27.40
CA ARG A 111 20.33 -17.98 28.27
C ARG A 111 20.97 -17.40 29.54
N ALA A 112 21.96 -18.07 30.12
CA ALA A 112 22.67 -17.60 31.31
C ALA A 112 23.60 -16.40 31.02
N ASN A 113 24.15 -16.33 29.80
CA ASN A 113 24.99 -15.21 29.35
C ASN A 113 24.11 -14.04 28.90
N GLN A 114 23.06 -14.31 28.11
CA GLN A 114 22.02 -13.32 27.76
C GLN A 114 21.46 -12.61 29.00
N ARG A 115 20.97 -13.35 30.01
CA ARG A 115 20.45 -12.77 31.26
C ARG A 115 21.49 -12.03 32.10
N ALA A 116 22.75 -12.42 32.04
CA ALA A 116 23.81 -11.74 32.79
C ALA A 116 24.10 -10.35 32.18
N PHE A 117 23.91 -10.19 30.87
CA PHE A 117 24.24 -8.98 30.11
C PHE A 117 23.00 -8.23 29.60
N ASP A 118 21.85 -8.48 30.22
CA ASP A 118 20.57 -7.92 29.80
C ASP A 118 20.54 -6.39 30.01
N GLY A 119 19.86 -5.68 29.11
CA GLY A 119 19.82 -4.21 29.08
C GLY A 119 21.04 -3.49 28.48
N ASP A 120 22.16 -4.17 28.18
CA ASP A 120 23.29 -3.57 27.46
C ASP A 120 22.93 -3.33 25.98
N PRO A 121 23.18 -2.12 25.42
CA PRO A 121 22.82 -1.79 24.04
C PRO A 121 23.57 -2.63 22.98
N ASP A 122 24.71 -3.23 23.32
CA ASP A 122 25.50 -4.07 22.43
C ASP A 122 25.28 -5.58 22.67
N LEU A 123 24.36 -6.00 23.56
CA LEU A 123 23.95 -7.40 23.67
C LEU A 123 23.52 -8.00 22.32
N PRO A 124 22.66 -7.35 21.49
CA PRO A 124 22.28 -7.90 20.18
C PRO A 124 23.49 -8.10 19.23
N LEU A 125 24.53 -7.26 19.32
CA LEU A 125 25.77 -7.42 18.56
C LEU A 125 26.60 -8.61 19.07
N LEU A 126 26.66 -8.83 20.38
CA LEU A 126 27.29 -10.03 20.93
C LEU A 126 26.58 -11.32 20.49
N LEU A 127 25.24 -11.28 20.35
CA LEU A 127 24.48 -12.45 19.93
C LEU A 127 24.64 -12.77 18.44
N SER A 128 24.90 -11.78 17.58
CA SER A 128 25.16 -12.01 16.13
C SER A 128 26.57 -12.54 15.84
N LEU A 129 27.48 -12.59 16.82
CA LEU A 129 28.81 -13.21 16.70
C LEU A 129 28.78 -14.74 16.54
N GLU A 130 27.63 -15.38 16.73
CA GLU A 130 27.49 -16.84 16.71
C GLU A 130 26.26 -17.27 15.91
N THR A 131 26.44 -18.20 14.97
CA THR A 131 25.32 -19.04 14.54
C THR A 131 25.14 -20.16 15.57
N TYR A 132 24.24 -19.94 16.51
CA TYR A 132 24.05 -20.85 17.66
C TYR A 132 23.09 -22.00 17.33
N ASN A 133 23.62 -23.23 17.27
CA ASN A 133 22.82 -24.44 17.22
C ASN A 133 22.34 -24.79 18.64
N ASP A 134 21.13 -24.33 18.91
CA ASP A 134 20.49 -24.35 20.22
C ASP A 134 19.92 -25.75 20.61
N GLU A 135 20.09 -26.76 19.75
CA GLU A 135 19.87 -28.20 20.04
C GLU A 135 21.13 -28.84 20.65
N THR A 136 22.25 -28.74 19.93
CA THR A 136 23.55 -29.29 20.33
C THR A 136 24.26 -28.45 21.40
N LYS A 137 23.73 -27.26 21.70
CA LYS A 137 24.36 -26.20 22.52
C LYS A 137 25.74 -25.78 21.99
N ARG A 138 25.97 -25.90 20.67
CA ARG A 138 27.21 -25.49 20.00
C ARG A 138 26.96 -24.22 19.20
N ALA A 139 27.87 -23.27 19.30
CA ALA A 139 27.94 -22.14 18.38
C ALA A 139 29.01 -22.40 17.31
N THR A 140 28.73 -22.00 16.08
CA THR A 140 29.79 -21.72 15.09
C THR A 140 30.01 -20.21 15.05
N LYS A 141 31.28 -19.80 15.08
CA LYS A 141 31.69 -18.38 14.95
C LYS A 141 31.11 -17.77 13.67
N ALA A 142 30.69 -16.50 13.74
CA ALA A 142 30.33 -15.70 12.58
C ALA A 142 31.57 -15.37 11.70
N THR A 143 31.34 -14.92 10.47
CA THR A 143 32.39 -14.65 9.47
C THR A 143 33.42 -13.59 9.90
N ILE A 144 33.06 -12.68 10.81
CA ILE A 144 33.98 -11.67 11.37
C ILE A 144 35.20 -12.26 12.08
N PHE A 145 35.13 -13.53 12.52
CA PHE A 145 36.26 -14.21 13.15
C PHE A 145 37.28 -14.75 12.13
N THR A 146 36.89 -14.96 10.87
CA THR A 146 37.71 -15.61 9.84
C THR A 146 38.16 -14.65 8.75
N GLU A 147 37.29 -13.73 8.33
CA GLU A 147 37.52 -12.84 7.19
C GLU A 147 37.13 -11.39 7.55
N ARG A 148 37.30 -10.47 6.59
CA ARG A 148 36.91 -9.07 6.75
C ARG A 148 35.43 -8.95 6.36
N THR A 149 34.58 -8.57 7.31
CA THR A 149 33.12 -8.47 7.10
C THR A 149 32.67 -7.10 6.60
N ILE A 150 33.42 -6.04 6.92
CA ILE A 150 33.16 -4.68 6.44
C ILE A 150 34.36 -4.21 5.60
N HIS A 151 34.10 -3.88 4.34
CA HIS A 151 35.07 -3.24 3.48
C HIS A 151 34.99 -1.72 3.63
N HIS A 152 36.12 -1.09 3.95
CA HIS A 152 36.25 0.35 3.86
C HIS A 152 36.26 0.74 2.37
N ARG A 153 35.26 1.51 1.93
CA ARG A 153 35.19 2.00 0.55
C ARG A 153 35.96 3.31 0.46
N GLN A 154 37.11 3.30 -0.21
CA GLN A 154 37.71 4.52 -0.72
C GLN A 154 36.74 5.15 -1.74
N PRO A 155 36.59 6.49 -1.78
CA PRO A 155 35.85 7.16 -2.83
C PRO A 155 36.40 6.74 -4.20
N VAL A 156 35.53 6.61 -5.21
CA VAL A 156 36.03 6.36 -6.57
C VAL A 156 36.73 7.63 -7.05
N GLU A 157 38.04 7.56 -7.27
CA GLU A 157 38.83 8.72 -7.68
C GLU A 157 38.76 8.96 -9.19
N ALA A 158 38.67 7.89 -9.99
CA ALA A 158 38.52 7.96 -11.44
C ALA A 158 37.72 6.77 -12.01
N VAL A 159 37.13 6.94 -13.19
CA VAL A 159 36.43 5.90 -13.97
C VAL A 159 36.80 5.96 -15.46
N GLY A 160 36.50 4.91 -16.22
CA GLY A 160 36.87 4.81 -17.63
C GLY A 160 35.83 5.37 -18.61
N THR A 161 34.56 5.48 -18.21
CA THR A 161 33.48 5.94 -19.11
C THR A 161 32.46 6.86 -18.44
N PRO A 162 31.77 7.74 -19.20
CA PRO A 162 30.72 8.61 -18.64
C PRO A 162 29.56 7.83 -18.01
N LYS A 163 29.26 6.63 -18.51
CA LYS A 163 28.22 5.76 -17.94
C LYS A 163 28.62 5.20 -16.58
N GLU A 164 29.88 4.84 -16.38
CA GLU A 164 30.41 4.49 -15.04
C GLU A 164 30.37 5.70 -14.11
N ALA A 165 30.74 6.89 -14.59
CA ALA A 165 30.67 8.14 -13.81
C ALA A 165 29.24 8.41 -13.34
N LEU A 166 28.23 8.19 -14.20
CA LEU A 166 26.83 8.31 -13.85
C LEU A 166 26.42 7.34 -12.73
N LEU A 167 26.80 6.06 -12.82
CA LEU A 167 26.49 5.09 -11.76
C LEU A 167 27.14 5.43 -10.42
N VAL A 168 28.37 5.97 -10.45
CA VAL A 168 29.04 6.49 -9.25
C VAL A 168 28.31 7.71 -8.69
N SER A 169 27.88 8.65 -9.55
CA SER A 169 27.08 9.81 -9.15
C SER A 169 25.75 9.41 -8.48
N LEU A 170 25.01 8.47 -9.09
CA LEU A 170 23.75 7.97 -8.53
C LEU A 170 23.96 7.31 -7.15
N ASN A 171 25.04 6.54 -7.00
CA ASN A 171 25.37 5.90 -5.72
C ASN A 171 25.91 6.89 -4.67
N GLU A 172 26.70 7.90 -5.04
CA GLU A 172 27.38 8.79 -4.08
C GLU A 172 26.58 10.07 -3.75
N CYS A 173 25.94 10.68 -4.75
CA CYS A 173 25.15 11.91 -4.61
C CYS A 173 23.63 11.64 -4.56
N GLY A 174 23.16 10.44 -4.91
CA GLY A 174 21.73 10.11 -4.96
C GLY A 174 21.00 10.63 -6.22
N GLY A 175 21.73 11.18 -7.19
CA GLY A 175 21.19 11.80 -8.40
C GLY A 175 22.28 12.05 -9.45
N VAL A 176 21.92 12.77 -10.53
CA VAL A 176 22.87 13.16 -11.59
C VAL A 176 23.60 14.44 -11.19
N ASP A 177 24.89 14.31 -10.89
CA ASP A 177 25.78 15.38 -10.46
C ASP A 177 26.92 15.51 -11.48
N LEU A 178 26.79 16.47 -12.39
CA LEU A 178 27.73 16.66 -13.50
C LEU A 178 29.11 17.13 -13.03
N ASP A 179 29.20 17.85 -11.90
CA ASP A 179 30.48 18.30 -11.33
C ASP A 179 31.23 17.11 -10.72
N ARG A 180 30.53 16.21 -10.00
CA ARG A 180 31.10 14.95 -9.53
C ARG A 180 31.59 14.07 -10.68
N MET A 181 30.82 14.00 -11.77
CA MET A 181 31.18 13.23 -12.97
C MET A 181 32.37 13.83 -13.73
N ALA A 182 32.45 15.15 -13.87
CA ALA A 182 33.60 15.86 -14.44
C ALA A 182 34.90 15.56 -13.66
N GLY A 183 34.81 15.54 -12.32
CA GLY A 183 35.94 15.15 -11.46
C GLY A 183 36.38 13.69 -11.63
N LEU A 184 35.45 12.75 -11.88
CA LEU A 184 35.75 11.33 -12.10
C LEU A 184 36.40 11.04 -13.46
N LEU A 185 36.06 11.83 -14.47
CA LEU A 185 36.55 11.68 -15.84
C LEU A 185 37.79 12.55 -16.10
N ASN A 186 38.05 13.54 -15.25
CA ASN A 186 39.02 14.61 -15.46
C ASN A 186 38.79 15.34 -16.81
N GLN A 187 37.52 15.59 -17.13
CA GLN A 187 37.05 16.23 -18.37
C GLN A 187 35.95 17.26 -18.07
N PRO A 188 35.85 18.36 -18.85
CA PRO A 188 34.75 19.31 -18.72
C PRO A 188 33.42 18.68 -19.16
N VAL A 189 32.30 19.20 -18.62
CA VAL A 189 30.95 18.66 -18.83
C VAL A 189 30.58 18.59 -20.32
N GLU A 190 30.98 19.59 -21.10
CA GLU A 190 30.69 19.71 -22.52
C GLU A 190 31.31 18.58 -23.38
N GLU A 191 32.39 17.94 -22.92
CA GLU A 191 33.06 16.86 -23.65
C GLU A 191 32.35 15.51 -23.48
N PHE A 192 31.90 15.18 -22.26
CA PHE A 192 31.32 13.85 -21.97
C PHE A 192 29.79 13.80 -22.01
N LEU A 193 29.10 14.94 -21.88
CA LEU A 193 27.64 14.99 -21.90
C LEU A 193 27.01 14.38 -23.18
N PRO A 194 27.58 14.51 -24.39
CA PRO A 194 27.05 13.86 -25.59
C PRO A 194 27.01 12.32 -25.53
N ASP A 195 27.88 11.67 -24.75
CA ASP A 195 27.92 10.21 -24.61
C ASP A 195 26.82 9.66 -23.67
N LEU A 196 26.18 10.55 -22.92
CA LEU A 196 25.05 10.27 -22.03
C LEU A 196 23.69 10.57 -22.68
N LYS A 197 23.69 10.94 -23.95
CA LYS A 197 22.50 11.20 -24.76
C LYS A 197 21.53 10.01 -24.73
N GLY A 198 20.26 10.28 -24.44
CA GLY A 198 19.21 9.28 -24.25
C GLY A 198 19.30 8.47 -22.93
N VAL A 199 20.33 8.66 -22.11
CA VAL A 199 20.47 8.05 -20.77
C VAL A 199 20.11 9.04 -19.66
N ILE A 200 20.39 10.33 -19.88
CA ILE A 200 19.91 11.44 -19.04
C ILE A 200 19.23 12.49 -19.90
N PHE A 201 18.26 13.18 -19.30
CA PHE A 201 17.50 14.27 -19.90
C PHE A 201 17.49 15.47 -18.96
N ARG A 202 17.60 16.67 -19.52
CA ARG A 202 17.42 17.90 -18.73
C ARG A 202 15.94 18.22 -18.63
N ASN A 203 15.40 18.32 -17.42
CA ASN A 203 13.99 18.64 -17.22
C ASN A 203 13.76 20.16 -17.44
N PRO A 204 12.91 20.59 -18.39
CA PRO A 204 12.66 22.01 -18.65
C PRO A 204 11.93 22.75 -17.52
N GLN A 205 11.28 22.04 -16.58
CA GLN A 205 10.61 22.66 -15.41
C GLN A 205 11.58 22.96 -14.27
N THR A 206 12.44 22.01 -13.91
CA THR A 206 13.37 22.13 -12.77
C THR A 206 14.76 22.62 -13.17
N ASN A 207 15.10 22.53 -14.47
CA ASN A 207 16.45 22.70 -15.04
C ASN A 207 17.50 21.66 -14.60
N GLU A 208 17.10 20.66 -13.82
CA GLU A 208 17.94 19.56 -13.32
C GLU A 208 18.11 18.45 -14.38
N TRP A 209 19.11 17.60 -14.18
CA TRP A 209 19.33 16.41 -14.99
C TRP A 209 18.73 15.17 -14.32
N GLU A 210 17.88 14.47 -15.06
CA GLU A 210 17.18 13.27 -14.62
C GLU A 210 17.64 12.08 -15.48
N THR A 211 17.65 10.87 -14.92
CA THR A 211 17.84 9.64 -15.70
C THR A 211 16.64 9.37 -16.61
N ASP A 212 16.83 8.58 -17.67
CA ASP A 212 15.75 8.19 -18.60
C ASP A 212 14.55 7.54 -17.88
N ASP A 213 14.81 6.65 -16.91
CA ASP A 213 13.78 6.01 -16.10
C ASP A 213 12.98 6.99 -15.23
N GLN A 214 13.58 8.11 -14.81
CA GLN A 214 12.92 9.18 -14.07
C GLN A 214 12.17 10.14 -14.99
N TYR A 215 12.84 10.64 -16.03
CA TYR A 215 12.29 11.66 -16.91
C TYR A 215 11.14 11.12 -17.74
N LEU A 216 11.26 9.91 -18.27
CA LEU A 216 10.24 9.27 -19.12
C LEU A 216 9.16 8.53 -18.30
N SER A 217 9.01 8.85 -17.01
CA SER A 217 8.02 8.28 -16.09
C SER A 217 7.22 9.37 -15.37
N GLY A 218 6.12 8.98 -14.69
CA GLY A 218 5.13 9.89 -14.13
C GLY A 218 4.15 10.37 -15.20
N ASN A 219 3.65 11.61 -15.07
CA ASN A 219 2.75 12.22 -16.04
C ASN A 219 3.52 12.61 -17.33
N VAL A 220 3.61 11.67 -18.28
CA VAL A 220 4.36 11.89 -19.53
C VAL A 220 3.63 12.79 -20.53
N ARG A 221 2.31 13.02 -20.37
CA ARG A 221 1.54 13.96 -21.17
C ARG A 221 1.84 15.41 -20.77
N GLU A 222 1.83 15.70 -19.47
CA GLU A 222 2.21 17.00 -18.89
C GLU A 222 3.68 17.33 -19.20
N LYS A 223 4.59 16.36 -19.03
CA LYS A 223 6.00 16.52 -19.42
C LYS A 223 6.18 16.80 -20.90
N LEU A 224 5.44 16.14 -21.79
CA LEU A 224 5.51 16.37 -23.24
C LEU A 224 5.06 17.80 -23.59
N ALA A 225 3.92 18.24 -23.08
CA ALA A 225 3.42 19.60 -23.32
C ALA A 225 4.41 20.69 -22.89
N VAL A 226 5.13 20.49 -21.78
CA VAL A 226 6.17 21.43 -21.34
C VAL A 226 7.45 21.31 -22.19
N ALA A 227 7.85 20.10 -22.59
CA ALA A 227 8.99 19.90 -23.49
C ALA A 227 8.76 20.54 -24.86
N ASP A 228 7.55 20.41 -25.43
CA ASP A 228 7.15 21.09 -26.68
C ASP A 228 7.23 22.62 -26.54
N ALA A 229 6.66 23.16 -25.45
CA ALA A 229 6.72 24.60 -25.17
C ALA A 229 8.16 25.12 -24.99
N ALA A 230 9.03 24.33 -24.36
CA ALA A 230 10.44 24.67 -24.19
C ALA A 230 11.21 24.59 -25.52
N ALA A 231 10.95 23.56 -26.34
CA ALA A 231 11.60 23.36 -27.64
C ALA A 231 11.35 24.51 -28.64
N LEU A 232 10.24 25.25 -28.51
CA LEU A 232 9.97 26.47 -29.28
C LEU A 232 10.96 27.62 -29.00
N THR A 233 11.63 27.61 -27.84
CA THR A 233 12.57 28.67 -27.41
C THR A 233 14.01 28.18 -27.29
N ASP A 234 14.23 26.92 -26.96
CA ASP A 234 15.55 26.27 -26.91
C ASP A 234 15.51 24.91 -27.65
N PRO A 235 16.09 24.83 -28.86
CA PRO A 235 16.10 23.61 -29.68
C PRO A 235 16.72 22.37 -29.01
N ARG A 236 17.46 22.53 -27.91
CA ARG A 236 18.02 21.39 -27.16
C ARG A 236 16.94 20.47 -26.59
N PHE A 237 15.74 20.98 -26.29
CA PHE A 237 14.63 20.16 -25.79
C PHE A 237 13.88 19.37 -26.89
N ALA A 238 14.24 19.52 -28.17
CA ALA A 238 13.66 18.70 -29.24
C ALA A 238 13.87 17.18 -29.02
N GLU A 239 14.97 16.79 -28.37
CA GLU A 239 15.19 15.39 -28.00
C GLU A 239 14.23 14.91 -26.89
N ASN A 240 13.98 15.75 -25.87
CA ASN A 240 13.00 15.45 -24.82
C ASN A 240 11.61 15.19 -25.42
N VAL A 241 11.22 16.01 -26.40
CA VAL A 241 9.95 15.88 -27.13
C VAL A 241 9.85 14.52 -27.84
N GLU A 242 10.84 14.14 -28.63
CA GLU A 242 10.81 12.86 -29.36
C GLU A 242 10.85 11.65 -28.42
N ALA A 243 11.66 11.71 -27.35
CA ALA A 243 11.69 10.68 -26.33
C ALA A 243 10.32 10.55 -25.61
N LEU A 244 9.70 11.67 -25.22
CA LEU A 244 8.40 11.67 -24.56
C LEU A 244 7.26 11.22 -25.49
N LYS A 245 7.28 11.56 -26.78
CA LYS A 245 6.32 11.03 -27.78
C LYS A 245 6.37 9.50 -27.85
N SER A 246 7.57 8.91 -27.78
CA SER A 246 7.75 7.46 -27.89
C SER A 246 7.20 6.64 -26.71
N VAL A 247 6.94 7.28 -25.56
CA VAL A 247 6.50 6.62 -24.31
C VAL A 247 5.08 6.99 -23.87
N GLN A 248 4.31 7.69 -24.71
CA GLN A 248 2.93 8.05 -24.40
C GLN A 248 2.04 6.79 -24.24
N PRO A 249 1.18 6.72 -23.21
CA PRO A 249 0.12 5.72 -23.15
C PRO A 249 -0.80 5.82 -24.37
N ALA A 250 -1.25 4.69 -24.91
CA ALA A 250 -2.26 4.69 -25.97
C ALA A 250 -3.56 5.32 -25.46
N ASP A 251 -4.14 6.25 -26.22
CA ASP A 251 -5.40 6.92 -25.85
C ASP A 251 -6.55 5.90 -25.77
N LEU A 252 -7.26 5.91 -24.63
CA LEU A 252 -8.43 5.08 -24.37
C LEU A 252 -9.63 5.57 -25.17
N ALA A 253 -10.35 4.63 -25.78
CA ALA A 253 -11.59 4.89 -26.48
C ALA A 253 -12.82 4.97 -25.54
N ALA A 254 -13.93 5.48 -26.05
CA ALA A 254 -15.16 5.66 -25.27
C ALA A 254 -15.75 4.34 -24.73
N THR A 255 -15.54 3.22 -25.43
CA THR A 255 -15.97 1.90 -24.95
C THR A 255 -15.10 1.32 -23.84
N GLU A 256 -13.91 1.89 -23.61
CA GLU A 256 -12.97 1.50 -22.55
C GLU A 256 -13.17 2.36 -21.29
N ILE A 257 -13.64 3.60 -21.43
CA ILE A 257 -13.84 4.52 -20.31
C ILE A 257 -15.22 4.30 -19.67
N ASP A 258 -15.24 3.83 -18.41
CA ASP A 258 -16.47 3.78 -17.63
C ASP A 258 -16.74 5.13 -16.96
N VAL A 259 -17.87 5.76 -17.30
CA VAL A 259 -18.35 7.02 -16.71
C VAL A 259 -19.60 6.78 -15.86
N ARG A 260 -19.70 7.47 -14.73
CA ARG A 260 -20.91 7.48 -13.89
C ARG A 260 -21.31 8.92 -13.53
N LEU A 261 -22.59 9.09 -13.20
CA LEU A 261 -23.03 10.27 -12.44
C LEU A 261 -22.24 10.28 -11.11
N GLY A 262 -21.57 11.40 -10.84
CA GLY A 262 -20.76 11.63 -9.64
C GLY A 262 -19.26 11.51 -9.88
N SER A 263 -18.81 10.94 -11.02
CA SER A 263 -17.40 10.85 -11.37
C SER A 263 -16.73 12.24 -11.37
N VAL A 264 -15.63 12.38 -10.64
CA VAL A 264 -15.07 13.69 -10.23
C VAL A 264 -14.56 14.53 -11.41
N TRP A 265 -14.12 13.84 -12.47
CA TRP A 265 -13.59 14.43 -13.70
C TRP A 265 -14.67 14.83 -14.71
N LEU A 266 -15.94 14.44 -14.48
CA LEU A 266 -17.05 14.80 -15.36
C LEU A 266 -17.34 16.31 -15.21
N PRO A 267 -17.38 17.11 -16.28
CA PRO A 267 -17.73 18.52 -16.16
C PRO A 267 -19.18 18.71 -15.71
N SER A 268 -19.44 19.69 -14.84
CA SER A 268 -20.80 20.00 -14.37
C SER A 268 -21.75 20.46 -15.50
N GLY A 269 -21.19 21.01 -16.58
CA GLY A 269 -21.93 21.34 -17.81
C GLY A 269 -22.60 20.12 -18.43
N ASP A 270 -21.89 18.99 -18.57
CA ASP A 270 -22.45 17.76 -19.13
C ASP A 270 -23.57 17.17 -18.26
N VAL A 271 -23.45 17.27 -16.94
CA VAL A 271 -24.52 16.85 -16.01
C VAL A 271 -25.76 17.75 -16.15
N LYS A 272 -25.55 19.06 -16.33
CA LYS A 272 -26.63 20.03 -16.58
C LYS A 272 -27.33 19.74 -17.91
N ASP A 273 -26.56 19.52 -18.98
CA ASP A 273 -27.09 19.23 -20.32
C ASP A 273 -27.84 17.89 -20.36
N PHE A 274 -27.33 16.87 -19.65
CA PHE A 274 -28.06 15.62 -19.44
C PHE A 274 -29.40 15.87 -18.75
N THR A 275 -29.40 16.65 -17.67
CA THR A 275 -30.61 16.93 -16.89
C THR A 275 -31.64 17.71 -17.72
N HIS A 276 -31.20 18.70 -18.50
CA HIS A 276 -32.07 19.43 -19.44
C HIS A 276 -32.70 18.50 -20.48
N GLN A 277 -31.92 17.62 -21.12
CA GLN A 277 -32.41 16.70 -22.15
C GLN A 277 -33.29 15.58 -21.60
N LEU A 278 -32.95 15.03 -20.43
CA LEU A 278 -33.71 13.96 -19.77
C LEU A 278 -35.11 14.45 -19.35
N LEU A 279 -35.19 15.66 -18.82
CA LEU A 279 -36.43 16.25 -18.30
C LEU A 279 -37.17 17.10 -19.35
N ASN A 280 -36.62 17.24 -20.56
CA ASN A 280 -37.15 18.07 -21.65
C ASN A 280 -37.43 19.53 -21.22
N ILE A 281 -36.46 20.14 -20.54
CA ILE A 281 -36.54 21.53 -20.03
C ILE A 281 -35.48 22.42 -20.71
N PRO A 282 -35.84 23.64 -21.16
CA PRO A 282 -34.94 24.47 -21.95
C PRO A 282 -33.86 25.17 -21.12
N SER A 283 -34.14 25.45 -19.86
CA SER A 283 -33.19 26.07 -18.92
C SER A 283 -33.68 25.88 -17.48
N GLY A 284 -32.99 26.50 -16.51
CA GLY A 284 -33.44 26.54 -15.12
C GLY A 284 -32.79 25.54 -14.18
N VAL A 285 -31.83 24.73 -14.65
CA VAL A 285 -30.99 23.86 -13.81
C VAL A 285 -29.57 24.42 -13.65
N GLU A 286 -29.05 24.31 -12.43
CA GLU A 286 -27.66 24.57 -12.05
C GLU A 286 -27.07 23.33 -11.39
N VAL A 287 -25.88 22.93 -11.84
CA VAL A 287 -25.10 21.82 -11.26
C VAL A 287 -23.74 22.35 -10.83
N GLY A 288 -23.30 21.98 -9.64
CA GLY A 288 -21.97 22.30 -9.13
C GLY A 288 -21.37 21.16 -8.32
N HIS A 289 -20.05 21.07 -8.30
CA HIS A 289 -19.30 20.12 -7.48
C HIS A 289 -18.34 20.87 -6.55
N VAL A 290 -18.46 20.62 -5.25
CA VAL A 290 -17.60 21.19 -4.22
C VAL A 290 -16.57 20.13 -3.84
N HIS A 291 -15.42 20.18 -4.53
CA HIS A 291 -14.35 19.19 -4.44
C HIS A 291 -13.84 18.99 -3.00
N ALA A 292 -13.72 20.07 -2.22
CA ALA A 292 -13.32 20.03 -0.80
C ALA A 292 -14.32 19.31 0.14
N LEU A 293 -15.53 18.96 -0.33
CA LEU A 293 -16.47 18.07 0.35
C LEU A 293 -16.78 16.78 -0.44
N GLY A 294 -16.22 16.65 -1.64
CA GLY A 294 -16.63 15.67 -2.65
C GLY A 294 -18.13 15.70 -2.95
N THR A 295 -18.80 16.86 -2.86
CA THR A 295 -20.27 16.97 -2.91
C THR A 295 -20.77 17.61 -4.18
N TRP A 296 -21.69 16.92 -4.86
CA TRP A 296 -22.45 17.44 -5.97
C TRP A 296 -23.74 18.08 -5.47
N HIS A 297 -24.12 19.20 -6.10
CA HIS A 297 -25.37 19.89 -5.82
C HIS A 297 -26.12 20.14 -7.13
N LEU A 298 -27.42 19.95 -7.08
CA LEU A 298 -28.32 20.20 -8.21
C LEU A 298 -29.45 21.13 -7.73
N ASN A 299 -29.50 22.31 -8.30
CA ASN A 299 -30.57 23.28 -8.07
C ASN A 299 -31.41 23.45 -9.33
N ALA A 300 -32.70 23.69 -9.14
CA ALA A 300 -33.67 23.91 -10.21
C ALA A 300 -34.62 25.05 -9.87
N ASN A 301 -35.04 25.83 -10.87
CA ASN A 301 -36.08 26.85 -10.78
C ASN A 301 -37.48 26.20 -10.59
N TRP A 302 -38.53 27.02 -10.45
CA TRP A 302 -39.88 26.51 -10.20
C TRP A 302 -40.47 25.74 -11.39
N GLU A 303 -40.15 26.14 -12.62
CA GLU A 303 -40.60 25.50 -13.88
C GLU A 303 -40.01 24.09 -14.01
N ALA A 304 -38.69 23.96 -13.87
CA ALA A 304 -37.99 22.69 -13.93
C ALA A 304 -38.43 21.70 -12.84
N ARG A 305 -38.81 22.20 -11.65
CA ARG A 305 -39.40 21.37 -10.59
C ARG A 305 -40.80 20.88 -10.93
N GLY A 306 -41.61 21.71 -11.59
CA GLY A 306 -42.99 21.39 -11.97
C GLY A 306 -43.15 20.56 -13.25
N ALA A 307 -42.07 20.30 -13.99
CA ALA A 307 -42.11 19.55 -15.24
C ALA A 307 -42.59 18.09 -15.01
N THR A 308 -43.52 17.61 -15.85
CA THR A 308 -44.06 16.24 -15.77
C THR A 308 -42.97 15.16 -15.83
N ALA A 309 -41.92 15.40 -16.62
CA ALA A 309 -40.78 14.49 -16.70
C ALA A 309 -40.01 14.37 -15.37
N ASN A 310 -39.98 15.44 -14.57
CA ASN A 310 -39.38 15.47 -13.25
C ASN A 310 -40.24 14.75 -12.19
N THR A 311 -41.56 14.90 -12.24
CA THR A 311 -42.47 14.33 -11.23
C THR A 311 -42.86 12.89 -11.53
N THR A 312 -42.97 12.52 -12.81
CA THR A 312 -43.69 11.31 -13.24
C THR A 312 -42.86 10.41 -14.15
N ASP A 313 -42.27 10.94 -15.24
CA ASP A 313 -41.61 10.06 -16.23
C ASP A 313 -40.31 9.46 -15.69
N TRP A 314 -39.47 10.32 -15.09
CA TRP A 314 -38.20 9.94 -14.44
C TRP A 314 -38.26 10.07 -12.91
N GLY A 315 -39.33 10.64 -12.36
CA GLY A 315 -39.60 10.72 -10.93
C GLY A 315 -40.66 9.73 -10.43
N THR A 316 -41.10 9.98 -9.20
CA THR A 316 -42.21 9.36 -8.48
C THR A 316 -42.88 10.41 -7.58
N ASP A 317 -44.09 10.15 -7.09
CA ASP A 317 -44.83 11.04 -6.16
C ASP A 317 -44.08 11.38 -4.85
N ARG A 318 -43.05 10.60 -4.50
CA ARG A 318 -42.27 10.73 -3.24
C ARG A 318 -40.80 11.07 -3.46
N TYR A 319 -40.33 11.10 -4.71
CA TYR A 319 -38.95 11.38 -5.11
C TYR A 319 -38.95 11.92 -6.54
N THR A 320 -38.57 13.18 -6.73
CA THR A 320 -38.47 13.80 -8.05
C THR A 320 -37.20 13.33 -8.79
N ALA A 321 -37.20 13.39 -10.12
CA ALA A 321 -36.05 13.01 -10.93
C ALA A 321 -34.80 13.84 -10.59
N LEU A 322 -34.98 15.14 -10.29
CA LEU A 322 -33.90 16.04 -9.83
C LEU A 322 -33.25 15.53 -8.52
N GLU A 323 -34.05 15.05 -7.56
CA GLU A 323 -33.54 14.44 -6.32
C GLU A 323 -32.85 13.10 -6.59
N LEU A 324 -33.40 12.27 -7.49
CA LEU A 324 -32.78 11.00 -7.88
C LEU A 324 -31.42 11.19 -8.57
N ILE A 325 -31.29 12.25 -9.38
CA ILE A 325 -30.02 12.67 -10.00
C ILE A 325 -29.05 13.20 -8.93
N GLU A 326 -29.48 14.08 -8.03
CA GLU A 326 -28.62 14.59 -6.94
C GLU A 326 -28.12 13.47 -6.02
N ASP A 327 -28.99 12.50 -5.68
CA ASP A 327 -28.61 11.31 -4.93
C ASP A 327 -27.64 10.43 -5.74
N ALA A 328 -27.85 10.23 -7.05
CA ALA A 328 -26.96 9.45 -7.89
C ALA A 328 -25.56 10.08 -8.00
N LEU A 329 -25.49 11.40 -8.18
CA LEU A 329 -24.24 12.18 -8.20
C LEU A 329 -23.46 12.07 -6.87
N ASN A 330 -24.15 11.84 -5.75
CA ASN A 330 -23.56 11.69 -4.42
C ASN A 330 -23.48 10.23 -3.93
N LEU A 331 -23.66 9.24 -4.82
CA LEU A 331 -23.66 7.80 -4.51
C LEU A 331 -24.63 7.39 -3.39
N LYS A 332 -25.76 8.10 -3.29
CA LYS A 332 -26.86 7.81 -2.38
C LYS A 332 -27.94 6.99 -3.10
N THR A 333 -28.52 6.06 -2.36
CA THR A 333 -29.66 5.25 -2.81
C THR A 333 -30.93 5.79 -2.17
N PRO A 334 -31.97 6.14 -2.96
CA PRO A 334 -33.20 6.69 -2.42
C PRO A 334 -33.88 5.69 -1.47
N THR A 335 -34.48 6.21 -0.40
CA THR A 335 -35.18 5.41 0.62
C THR A 335 -36.34 6.22 1.18
N VAL A 336 -37.57 5.77 0.93
CA VAL A 336 -38.81 6.42 1.37
C VAL A 336 -39.19 5.89 2.75
N TYR A 337 -39.57 6.81 3.64
CA TYR A 337 -40.13 6.49 4.95
C TYR A 337 -41.57 6.97 5.03
N ASP A 338 -42.40 6.20 5.73
CA ASP A 338 -43.71 6.60 6.24
C ASP A 338 -43.64 6.70 7.77
N THR A 339 -44.52 7.49 8.37
CA THR A 339 -44.65 7.58 9.83
C THR A 339 -45.72 6.60 10.31
N VAL A 340 -45.35 5.64 11.15
CA VAL A 340 -46.27 4.72 11.84
C VAL A 340 -45.94 4.77 13.33
N ASP A 341 -46.94 5.04 14.17
CA ASP A 341 -46.78 5.19 15.63
C ASP A 341 -45.61 6.11 16.04
N ASP A 342 -45.56 7.31 15.43
CA ASP A 342 -44.50 8.33 15.55
C ASP A 342 -43.07 7.85 15.23
N LYS A 343 -42.93 6.71 14.55
CA LYS A 343 -41.64 6.15 14.13
C LYS A 343 -41.52 6.11 12.61
N PRO A 344 -40.35 6.45 12.04
CA PRO A 344 -40.11 6.30 10.61
C PRO A 344 -39.93 4.82 10.26
N VAL A 345 -40.84 4.29 9.46
CA VAL A 345 -40.80 2.93 8.90
C VAL A 345 -40.51 3.03 7.40
N VAL A 346 -39.63 2.19 6.87
CA VAL A 346 -39.29 2.21 5.43
C VAL A 346 -40.48 1.72 4.61
N ASN A 347 -40.96 2.54 3.67
CA ASN A 347 -41.92 2.12 2.66
C ASN A 347 -41.18 1.36 1.56
N ALA A 348 -41.30 0.03 1.58
CA ALA A 348 -40.58 -0.85 0.64
C ALA A 348 -40.96 -0.57 -0.82
N GLN A 349 -42.24 -0.45 -1.14
CA GLN A 349 -42.74 -0.29 -2.51
C GLN A 349 -42.32 1.06 -3.13
N ALA A 350 -42.50 2.17 -2.41
CA ALA A 350 -42.10 3.49 -2.87
C ALA A 350 -40.57 3.62 -2.96
N THR A 351 -39.84 2.94 -2.06
CA THR A 351 -38.37 2.85 -2.12
C THR A 351 -37.89 2.08 -3.35
N GLU A 352 -38.53 0.95 -3.68
CA GLU A 352 -38.20 0.13 -4.86
C GLU A 352 -38.47 0.89 -6.16
N ALA A 353 -39.64 1.54 -6.29
CA ALA A 353 -39.97 2.37 -7.45
C ALA A 353 -38.98 3.54 -7.64
N ALA A 354 -38.60 4.23 -6.56
CA ALA A 354 -37.60 5.30 -6.63
C ALA A 354 -36.21 4.79 -7.05
N ARG A 355 -35.83 3.57 -6.64
CA ARG A 355 -34.56 2.93 -7.04
C ARG A 355 -34.57 2.48 -8.49
N GLU A 356 -35.66 1.87 -8.98
CA GLU A 356 -35.82 1.52 -10.39
C GLU A 356 -35.68 2.75 -11.29
N LYS A 357 -36.34 3.86 -10.92
CA LYS A 357 -36.20 5.15 -11.61
C LYS A 357 -34.75 5.64 -11.58
N GLN A 358 -34.07 5.57 -10.44
CA GLN A 358 -32.66 5.98 -10.33
C GLN A 358 -31.72 5.14 -11.22
N GLU A 359 -31.91 3.82 -11.28
CA GLU A 359 -31.12 2.95 -12.17
C GLU A 359 -31.39 3.24 -13.64
N ARG A 360 -32.65 3.42 -14.04
CA ARG A 360 -33.01 3.83 -15.41
C ARG A 360 -32.38 5.17 -15.81
N ILE A 361 -32.27 6.13 -14.88
CA ILE A 361 -31.54 7.39 -15.09
C ILE A 361 -30.04 7.13 -15.31
N LYS A 362 -29.41 6.27 -14.49
CA LYS A 362 -27.98 5.91 -14.62
C LYS A 362 -27.68 5.17 -15.93
N GLU A 363 -28.55 4.24 -16.34
CA GLU A 363 -28.44 3.54 -17.63
C GLU A 363 -28.58 4.53 -18.80
N ARG A 364 -29.60 5.39 -18.76
CA ARG A 364 -29.81 6.42 -19.78
C ARG A 364 -28.62 7.39 -19.86
N PHE A 365 -28.00 7.74 -18.74
CA PHE A 365 -26.77 8.54 -18.70
C PHE A 365 -25.59 7.83 -19.39
N LYS A 366 -25.37 6.54 -19.09
CA LYS A 366 -24.29 5.73 -19.69
C LYS A 366 -24.39 5.64 -21.22
N GLU A 367 -25.60 5.60 -21.78
CA GLU A 367 -25.83 5.71 -23.22
C GLU A 367 -25.65 7.13 -23.74
N TRP A 368 -26.22 8.10 -23.02
CA TRP A 368 -26.26 9.50 -23.44
C TRP A 368 -24.88 10.13 -23.51
N ILE A 369 -23.98 9.83 -22.57
CA ILE A 369 -22.66 10.48 -22.45
C ILE A 369 -21.78 10.29 -23.70
N TRP A 370 -21.96 9.17 -24.42
CA TRP A 370 -21.21 8.80 -25.62
C TRP A 370 -21.98 8.93 -26.94
N SER A 371 -23.22 9.42 -26.91
CA SER A 371 -24.09 9.45 -28.10
C SER A 371 -23.68 10.49 -29.15
N ASP A 372 -23.22 11.65 -28.69
CA ASP A 372 -22.68 12.74 -29.52
C ASP A 372 -21.17 12.62 -29.65
N ASP A 373 -20.66 12.78 -30.88
CA ASP A 373 -19.24 12.61 -31.18
C ASP A 373 -18.39 13.73 -30.56
N GLY A 374 -18.81 15.00 -30.66
CA GLY A 374 -17.99 16.12 -30.17
C GLY A 374 -17.79 16.09 -28.65
N ARG A 375 -18.85 15.75 -27.92
CA ARG A 375 -18.81 15.50 -26.48
C ARG A 375 -18.01 14.25 -26.13
N ARG A 376 -18.19 13.14 -26.86
CA ARG A 376 -17.40 11.90 -26.67
C ARG A 376 -15.91 12.20 -26.81
N ASP A 377 -15.49 12.79 -27.92
CA ASP A 377 -14.08 12.96 -28.25
C ASP A 377 -13.40 13.91 -27.24
N ARG A 378 -14.10 15.00 -26.83
CA ARG A 378 -13.67 15.89 -25.74
C ARG A 378 -13.54 15.17 -24.40
N LEU A 379 -14.50 14.32 -24.02
CA LEU A 379 -14.49 13.59 -22.75
C LEU A 379 -13.44 12.47 -22.73
N CYS A 380 -13.23 11.77 -23.85
CA CYS A 380 -12.13 10.82 -24.01
C CYS A 380 -10.79 11.53 -23.83
N ARG A 381 -10.58 12.70 -24.47
CA ARG A 381 -9.35 13.47 -24.31
C ARG A 381 -9.14 13.92 -22.86
N LEU A 382 -10.17 14.50 -22.23
CA LEU A 382 -10.15 14.90 -20.83
C LEU A 382 -9.79 13.73 -19.90
N TYR A 383 -10.38 12.55 -20.10
CA TYR A 383 -10.06 11.37 -19.30
C TYR A 383 -8.62 10.90 -19.51
N ASN A 384 -8.15 10.89 -20.76
CA ASN A 384 -6.77 10.49 -21.07
C ASN A 384 -5.74 11.44 -20.46
N ASP A 385 -5.99 12.75 -20.51
CA ASP A 385 -5.13 13.76 -19.89
C ASP A 385 -5.22 13.78 -18.34
N THR A 386 -6.32 13.31 -17.76
CA THR A 386 -6.53 13.30 -16.29
C THR A 386 -6.11 12.00 -15.61
N PHE A 387 -6.19 10.84 -16.28
CA PHE A 387 -5.92 9.54 -15.67
C PHE A 387 -4.99 8.62 -16.48
N ASN A 388 -5.13 8.54 -17.81
CA ASN A 388 -4.25 7.70 -18.66
C ASN A 388 -3.00 8.46 -19.11
N HIS A 389 -2.29 9.03 -18.14
CA HIS A 389 -1.07 9.84 -18.34
C HIS A 389 0.17 9.26 -17.65
N THR A 390 -0.02 8.31 -16.74
CA THR A 390 1.04 7.82 -15.85
C THR A 390 1.81 6.64 -16.46
N ARG A 391 3.09 6.86 -16.78
CA ARG A 391 4.05 5.76 -16.98
C ARG A 391 4.71 5.41 -15.64
N VAL A 392 4.51 4.19 -15.16
CA VAL A 392 5.07 3.72 -13.89
C VAL A 392 6.60 3.58 -14.02
N ARG A 393 7.35 4.22 -13.11
CA ARG A 393 8.82 4.17 -13.06
C ARG A 393 9.30 2.75 -12.71
N THR A 394 10.24 2.23 -13.48
CA THR A 394 10.95 0.97 -13.21
C THR A 394 12.28 1.30 -12.55
N PHE A 395 12.51 0.78 -11.35
CA PHE A 395 13.74 1.06 -10.59
C PHE A 395 14.75 -0.08 -10.77
N ASN A 396 16.01 0.27 -11.01
CA ASN A 396 17.16 -0.63 -10.92
C ASN A 396 18.13 -0.08 -9.86
N GLY A 397 18.54 -0.91 -8.91
CA GLY A 397 19.50 -0.54 -7.86
C GLY A 397 20.82 -1.29 -7.92
N ASP A 398 21.16 -1.97 -9.01
CA ASP A 398 22.34 -2.84 -9.11
C ASP A 398 23.65 -2.09 -8.86
N HIS A 399 23.67 -0.79 -9.22
CA HIS A 399 24.73 0.17 -8.95
C HIS A 399 24.97 0.49 -7.47
N LEU A 400 24.03 0.13 -6.57
CA LEU A 400 24.15 0.38 -5.14
C LEU A 400 25.24 -0.50 -4.52
N THR A 401 26.22 0.15 -3.90
CA THR A 401 27.36 -0.47 -3.20
C THR A 401 27.10 -0.78 -1.73
N LEU A 402 26.04 -0.19 -1.14
CA LEU A 402 25.60 -0.38 0.26
C LEU A 402 26.73 -0.30 1.32
N PRO A 403 27.49 0.82 1.44
CA PRO A 403 28.64 0.90 2.31
C PRO A 403 28.31 0.60 3.79
N GLY A 404 29.15 -0.22 4.43
CA GLY A 404 28.92 -0.68 5.81
C GLY A 404 28.03 -1.92 5.94
N ALA A 405 27.41 -2.38 4.83
CA ALA A 405 26.77 -3.69 4.81
C ALA A 405 27.81 -4.82 4.88
N SER A 406 27.42 -5.95 5.47
CA SER A 406 28.22 -7.15 5.62
C SER A 406 28.41 -7.84 4.26
N GLY A 407 29.67 -8.02 3.84
CA GLY A 407 30.00 -8.71 2.58
C GLY A 407 29.53 -10.17 2.50
N ALA A 408 29.13 -10.76 3.64
CA ALA A 408 28.55 -12.10 3.71
C ALA A 408 27.06 -12.18 3.30
N ILE A 409 26.38 -11.03 3.07
CA ILE A 409 24.99 -10.97 2.61
C ILE A 409 24.91 -10.19 1.30
N GLU A 410 24.68 -10.89 0.20
CA GLU A 410 24.36 -10.27 -1.09
C GLU A 410 22.85 -10.04 -1.21
N LEU A 411 22.44 -8.79 -1.44
CA LEU A 411 21.03 -8.47 -1.71
C LEU A 411 20.68 -8.73 -3.17
N HIS A 412 19.55 -9.42 -3.39
CA HIS A 412 19.02 -9.67 -4.73
C HIS A 412 18.62 -8.38 -5.45
N GLY A 413 18.62 -8.40 -6.80
CA GLY A 413 18.30 -7.24 -7.63
C GLY A 413 16.96 -6.57 -7.29
N HIS A 414 15.91 -7.32 -6.95
CA HIS A 414 14.62 -6.74 -6.52
C HIS A 414 14.69 -6.03 -5.16
N GLN A 415 15.57 -6.46 -4.26
CA GLN A 415 15.82 -5.77 -2.99
C GLN A 415 16.59 -4.48 -3.23
N LYS A 416 17.64 -4.52 -4.06
CA LYS A 416 18.37 -3.32 -4.48
C LYS A 416 17.47 -2.31 -5.20
N ALA A 417 16.61 -2.77 -6.12
CA ALA A 417 15.59 -1.93 -6.76
C ALA A 417 14.62 -1.30 -5.75
N GLY A 418 14.17 -2.06 -4.74
CA GLY A 418 13.35 -1.54 -3.65
C GLY A 418 14.07 -0.51 -2.77
N VAL A 419 15.38 -0.69 -2.52
CA VAL A 419 16.23 0.31 -1.84
C VAL A 419 16.31 1.59 -2.68
N TRP A 420 16.67 1.46 -3.96
CA TRP A 420 16.77 2.61 -4.87
C TRP A 420 15.45 3.37 -4.97
N ARG A 421 14.32 2.66 -5.05
CA ARG A 421 12.99 3.26 -5.01
C ARG A 421 12.75 4.10 -3.75
N ILE A 422 13.10 3.61 -2.57
CA ILE A 422 12.93 4.35 -1.31
C ILE A 422 13.82 5.61 -1.26
N LEU A 423 15.00 5.58 -1.90
CA LEU A 423 15.86 6.76 -2.04
C LEU A 423 15.28 7.79 -3.02
N GLN A 424 14.59 7.32 -4.06
CA GLN A 424 14.12 8.10 -5.20
C GLN A 424 12.64 8.54 -5.14
N THR A 425 11.84 8.06 -4.18
CA THR A 425 10.42 8.45 -4.05
C THR A 425 10.09 9.00 -2.67
N PRO A 426 9.15 9.96 -2.54
CA PRO A 426 8.81 10.55 -1.25
C PRO A 426 8.32 9.52 -0.22
N ASN A 427 7.44 8.62 -0.65
CA ASN A 427 6.89 7.53 0.15
C ASN A 427 6.91 6.22 -0.66
N THR A 428 6.95 5.06 0.02
CA THR A 428 6.93 3.74 -0.63
C THR A 428 6.08 2.72 0.13
N LEU A 429 5.32 1.89 -0.59
CA LEU A 429 4.74 0.65 -0.08
C LEU A 429 5.50 -0.56 -0.66
N LEU A 430 6.31 -1.23 0.16
CA LEU A 430 6.92 -2.53 -0.16
C LEU A 430 5.86 -3.63 -0.03
N ALA A 431 5.05 -3.77 -1.08
CA ALA A 431 4.05 -4.83 -1.26
C ALA A 431 4.72 -6.12 -1.79
N HIS A 432 5.77 -6.57 -1.11
CA HIS A 432 6.49 -7.80 -1.46
C HIS A 432 5.95 -8.99 -0.68
N VAL A 433 5.85 -10.15 -1.33
CA VAL A 433 5.41 -11.41 -0.70
C VAL A 433 6.22 -11.79 0.56
N VAL A 434 5.66 -12.63 1.42
CA VAL A 434 6.37 -13.17 2.59
C VAL A 434 7.62 -13.94 2.13
N GLY A 435 8.78 -13.63 2.73
CA GLY A 435 10.06 -14.25 2.37
C GLY A 435 10.85 -13.52 1.27
N ALA A 436 10.32 -12.46 0.65
CA ALA A 436 11.03 -11.66 -0.36
C ALA A 436 12.19 -10.78 0.17
N GLY A 437 12.52 -10.86 1.48
CA GLY A 437 13.64 -10.11 2.07
C GLY A 437 13.31 -8.65 2.46
N LYS A 438 12.03 -8.32 2.71
CA LYS A 438 11.57 -6.96 3.09
C LYS A 438 12.38 -6.28 4.20
N THR A 439 12.78 -7.02 5.25
CA THR A 439 13.58 -6.45 6.36
C THR A 439 14.89 -5.85 5.85
N PHE A 440 15.66 -6.62 5.07
CA PHE A 440 16.93 -6.14 4.52
C PHE A 440 16.74 -4.95 3.57
N THR A 441 15.68 -4.94 2.76
CA THR A 441 15.33 -3.79 1.91
C THR A 441 15.08 -2.53 2.74
N MET A 442 14.28 -2.61 3.81
CA MET A 442 14.02 -1.47 4.69
C MET A 442 15.27 -1.01 5.45
N VAL A 443 16.08 -1.94 5.96
CA VAL A 443 17.32 -1.64 6.69
C VAL A 443 18.33 -0.97 5.78
N ALA A 444 18.62 -1.54 4.61
CA ALA A 444 19.55 -0.97 3.65
C ALA A 444 19.09 0.42 3.19
N ALA A 445 17.81 0.61 2.91
CA ALA A 445 17.27 1.92 2.56
C ALA A 445 17.42 2.96 3.69
N ALA A 446 17.19 2.60 4.94
CA ALA A 446 17.38 3.51 6.07
C ALA A 446 18.86 3.93 6.25
N MET A 447 19.79 2.98 6.07
CA MET A 447 21.23 3.26 6.16
C MET A 447 21.73 4.12 4.99
N GLU A 448 21.28 3.84 3.76
CA GLU A 448 21.61 4.67 2.59
C GLU A 448 20.99 6.06 2.67
N LEU A 449 19.74 6.20 3.12
CA LEU A 449 19.14 7.51 3.40
C LEU A 449 19.98 8.30 4.40
N LYS A 450 20.48 7.65 5.46
CA LYS A 450 21.33 8.32 6.46
C LYS A 450 22.71 8.68 5.91
N ARG A 451 23.33 7.79 5.11
CA ARG A 451 24.61 8.04 4.44
C ARG A 451 24.55 9.21 3.46
N LEU A 452 23.45 9.34 2.72
CA LEU A 452 23.20 10.43 1.77
C LEU A 452 22.68 11.72 2.46
N GLY A 453 22.54 11.75 3.78
CA GLY A 453 22.03 12.91 4.52
C GLY A 453 20.52 13.17 4.36
N LEU A 454 19.80 12.28 3.67
CA LEU A 454 18.35 12.32 3.43
C LEU A 454 17.53 11.88 4.66
N ALA A 455 18.18 11.34 5.69
CA ALA A 455 17.60 10.99 6.98
C ALA A 455 18.61 11.19 8.12
N ARG A 456 18.11 11.48 9.32
CA ARG A 456 18.92 11.69 10.53
C ARG A 456 18.61 10.64 11.59
N LYS A 457 17.33 10.30 11.78
CA LYS A 457 16.86 9.39 12.84
C LYS A 457 15.66 8.56 12.36
N PRO A 458 15.91 7.49 11.58
CA PRO A 458 14.85 6.59 11.13
C PRO A 458 14.31 5.74 12.29
N MET A 459 12.97 5.66 12.38
CA MET A 459 12.25 4.81 13.33
C MET A 459 11.55 3.67 12.61
N PHE A 460 11.65 2.46 13.18
CA PHE A 460 11.00 1.24 12.71
C PHE A 460 9.90 0.83 13.68
N SER A 461 8.66 0.69 13.19
CA SER A 461 7.51 0.18 13.94
C SER A 461 7.21 -1.25 13.49
N VAL A 462 7.37 -2.23 14.39
CA VAL A 462 7.29 -3.67 14.05
C VAL A 462 6.30 -4.43 14.97
N PRO A 463 5.78 -5.61 14.57
CA PRO A 463 4.98 -6.45 15.45
C PRO A 463 5.77 -6.89 16.70
N ASN A 464 5.11 -6.98 17.86
CA ASN A 464 5.75 -7.29 19.16
C ASN A 464 6.66 -8.54 19.10
N HIS A 465 6.20 -9.61 18.45
CA HIS A 465 6.91 -10.88 18.33
C HIS A 465 8.07 -10.85 17.31
N MET A 466 8.15 -9.81 16.46
CA MET A 466 9.21 -9.64 15.47
C MET A 466 10.40 -8.81 15.97
N LEU A 467 10.26 -8.09 17.10
CA LEU A 467 11.24 -7.11 17.59
C LEU A 467 12.68 -7.64 17.62
N GLY A 468 12.89 -8.78 18.27
CA GLY A 468 14.22 -9.40 18.40
C GLY A 468 14.75 -10.02 17.10
N GLN A 469 13.86 -10.49 16.22
CA GLN A 469 14.26 -10.95 14.89
C GLN A 469 14.73 -9.76 14.03
N PHE A 470 13.97 -8.66 14.04
CA PHE A 470 14.28 -7.45 13.27
C PHE A 470 15.61 -6.81 13.69
N SER A 471 15.87 -6.67 15.00
CA SER A 471 17.13 -6.13 15.50
C SER A 471 18.33 -7.03 15.16
N THR A 472 18.13 -8.35 15.14
CA THR A 472 19.16 -9.31 14.74
C THR A 472 19.42 -9.19 13.23
N GLU A 473 18.39 -9.23 12.39
CA GLU A 473 18.52 -9.07 10.93
C GLU A 473 19.20 -7.74 10.56
N LEU A 474 18.88 -6.64 11.25
CA LEU A 474 19.55 -5.35 11.06
C LEU A 474 21.05 -5.44 11.33
N LEU A 475 21.46 -5.94 12.50
CA LEU A 475 22.88 -6.04 12.87
C LEU A 475 23.65 -7.13 12.12
N THR A 476 22.98 -8.14 11.56
CA THR A 476 23.63 -9.08 10.64
C THR A 476 23.98 -8.40 9.31
N LEU A 477 23.10 -7.52 8.81
CA LEU A 477 23.37 -6.75 7.59
C LEU A 477 24.32 -5.57 7.84
N TYR A 478 24.16 -4.80 8.92
CA TYR A 478 25.02 -3.66 9.29
C TYR A 478 25.58 -3.81 10.72
N PRO A 479 26.64 -4.60 10.94
CA PRO A 479 27.19 -4.86 12.28
C PRO A 479 27.73 -3.61 13.01
N GLY A 480 28.14 -2.58 12.26
CA GLY A 480 28.62 -1.32 12.81
C GLY A 480 27.52 -0.46 13.46
N ALA A 481 26.25 -0.63 13.05
CA ALA A 481 25.17 0.30 13.34
C ALA A 481 24.92 0.53 14.85
N ASN A 482 24.65 1.79 15.21
CA ASN A 482 24.24 2.18 16.55
C ASN A 482 22.70 2.21 16.64
N ILE A 483 22.10 1.10 17.08
CA ILE A 483 20.65 0.96 17.18
C ILE A 483 20.13 1.10 18.62
N LEU A 484 18.88 1.56 18.73
CA LEU A 484 18.09 1.47 19.95
C LEU A 484 16.91 0.52 19.73
N VAL A 485 16.75 -0.46 20.60
CA VAL A 485 15.63 -1.41 20.59
C VAL A 485 14.78 -1.16 21.83
N ALA A 486 13.47 -0.95 21.66
CA ALA A 486 12.54 -0.69 22.75
C ALA A 486 11.44 -1.78 22.83
N GLY A 487 11.52 -2.58 23.89
CA GLY A 487 10.56 -3.62 24.22
C GLY A 487 9.32 -3.07 24.94
N LYS A 488 8.36 -3.94 25.25
CA LYS A 488 7.11 -3.55 25.93
C LYS A 488 7.35 -2.92 27.31
N GLU A 489 8.38 -3.38 28.01
CA GLU A 489 8.79 -2.99 29.37
C GLU A 489 9.38 -1.57 29.42
N ASP A 490 10.01 -1.11 28.32
CA ASP A 490 10.52 0.27 28.20
C ASP A 490 9.39 1.32 28.13
N PHE A 491 8.18 0.92 27.70
CA PHE A 491 7.00 1.79 27.63
C PHE A 491 6.11 1.73 28.89
N GLU A 492 6.61 1.18 29.99
CA GLU A 492 5.96 1.29 31.30
C GLU A 492 6.23 2.66 31.95
N SER A 493 5.33 3.14 32.82
CA SER A 493 5.34 4.55 33.28
C SER A 493 6.62 5.00 33.97
N GLN A 494 7.39 4.07 34.57
CA GLN A 494 8.67 4.36 35.20
C GLN A 494 9.81 4.50 34.16
N ASN A 495 9.78 3.69 33.11
CA ASN A 495 10.84 3.60 32.09
C ASN A 495 10.62 4.55 30.91
N ARG A 496 9.36 4.87 30.57
CA ARG A 496 8.98 5.63 29.37
C ARG A 496 9.72 6.97 29.24
N LYS A 497 9.89 7.69 30.35
CA LYS A 497 10.65 8.95 30.39
C LYS A 497 12.12 8.75 29.98
N LYS A 498 12.79 7.77 30.57
CA LYS A 498 14.18 7.42 30.25
C LYS A 498 14.32 6.94 28.80
N LEU A 499 13.37 6.15 28.29
CA LEU A 499 13.33 5.75 26.88
C LEU A 499 13.24 6.96 25.95
N PHE A 500 12.25 7.85 26.17
CA PHE A 500 12.02 8.99 25.28
C PHE A 500 13.19 9.96 25.27
N SER A 501 13.77 10.27 26.44
CA SER A 501 14.99 11.08 26.52
C SER A 501 16.16 10.44 25.75
N ARG A 502 16.35 9.12 25.84
CA ARG A 502 17.38 8.39 25.06
C ARG A 502 17.13 8.48 23.55
N ILE A 503 15.88 8.39 23.09
CA ILE A 503 15.55 8.55 21.67
C ILE A 503 15.88 9.98 21.22
N ALA A 504 15.45 11.00 21.97
CA ALA A 504 15.62 12.40 21.63
C ALA A 504 17.11 12.81 21.54
N THR A 505 17.91 12.51 22.58
CA THR A 505 19.30 12.98 22.67
C THR A 505 20.33 12.12 21.95
N GLY A 506 20.03 10.84 21.67
CA GLY A 506 20.97 9.93 21.03
C GLY A 506 21.03 10.05 19.51
N ASN A 507 22.25 9.97 18.95
CA ASN A 507 22.46 9.75 17.52
C ASN A 507 22.34 8.25 17.22
N TRP A 508 21.15 7.83 16.81
CA TRP A 508 20.83 6.44 16.47
C TRP A 508 20.76 6.26 14.95
N ASP A 509 21.32 5.16 14.45
CA ASP A 509 21.20 4.76 13.05
C ASP A 509 19.87 4.06 12.77
N ALA A 510 19.25 3.48 13.81
CA ALA A 510 17.88 3.00 13.79
C ALA A 510 17.27 3.00 15.20
N VAL A 511 16.01 3.43 15.31
CA VAL A 511 15.20 3.28 16.54
C VAL A 511 14.09 2.26 16.26
N ILE A 512 14.16 1.07 16.86
CA ILE A 512 13.19 -0.01 16.64
C ILE A 512 12.23 -0.07 17.83
N VAL A 513 10.94 0.13 17.55
CA VAL A 513 9.85 0.07 18.53
C VAL A 513 8.81 -0.95 18.11
N THR A 514 8.11 -1.57 19.07
CA THR A 514 6.92 -2.36 18.74
C THR A 514 5.76 -1.45 18.34
N HIS A 515 4.80 -1.93 17.52
CA HIS A 515 3.59 -1.17 17.21
C HIS A 515 2.84 -0.69 18.47
N SER A 516 2.77 -1.54 19.50
CA SER A 516 2.13 -1.20 20.78
C SER A 516 2.94 -0.21 21.64
N GLY A 517 4.24 -0.09 21.38
CA GLY A 517 5.09 0.97 21.92
C GLY A 517 4.94 2.29 21.16
N PHE A 518 4.91 2.22 19.83
CA PHE A 518 4.68 3.37 18.94
C PHE A 518 3.37 4.10 19.25
N GLU A 519 2.29 3.35 19.48
CA GLU A 519 0.97 3.85 19.92
C GLU A 519 1.03 4.58 21.29
N ARG A 520 1.99 4.22 22.17
CA ARG A 520 2.20 4.87 23.48
C ARG A 520 3.08 6.12 23.43
N ILE A 521 3.61 6.49 22.27
CA ILE A 521 4.32 7.76 22.09
C ILE A 521 3.25 8.86 21.88
N PRO A 522 3.11 9.85 22.78
CA PRO A 522 2.11 10.90 22.61
C PRO A 522 2.53 11.85 21.47
N LEU A 523 1.55 12.42 20.78
CA LEU A 523 1.74 13.55 19.88
C LEU A 523 1.66 14.87 20.65
N ALA A 524 2.32 15.92 20.15
CA ALA A 524 2.14 17.26 20.66
C ALA A 524 0.70 17.73 20.38
N ARG A 525 0.11 18.38 21.40
CA ARG A 525 -1.21 18.99 21.28
C ARG A 525 -1.28 19.95 20.08
N GLU A 526 -0.25 20.76 19.90
CA GLU A 526 -0.13 21.73 18.81
C GLU A 526 -0.15 21.07 17.41
N THR A 527 0.44 19.87 17.24
CA THR A 527 0.35 19.11 15.99
C THR A 527 -1.08 18.60 15.74
N GLN A 528 -1.75 18.12 16.78
CA GLN A 528 -3.14 17.67 16.68
C GLN A 528 -4.07 18.84 16.36
N GLU A 529 -3.95 19.95 17.09
CA GLU A 529 -4.74 21.16 16.88
C GLU A 529 -4.51 21.71 15.47
N ARG A 530 -3.24 21.89 15.04
CA ARG A 530 -2.90 22.35 13.69
C ARG A 530 -3.54 21.49 12.59
N PHE A 531 -3.47 20.16 12.71
CA PHE A 531 -4.10 19.26 11.73
C PHE A 531 -5.62 19.48 11.62
N PHE A 532 -6.32 19.72 12.72
CA PHE A 532 -7.75 20.04 12.69
C PHE A 532 -8.03 21.48 12.23
N GLU A 533 -7.18 22.44 12.57
CA GLU A 533 -7.28 23.84 12.16
C GLU A 533 -7.07 24.03 10.64
N GLU A 534 -6.12 23.31 10.04
CA GLU A 534 -5.91 23.28 8.58
C GLU A 534 -7.18 22.80 7.86
N GLN A 535 -7.78 21.70 8.33
CA GLN A 535 -9.05 21.17 7.80
C GLN A 535 -10.24 22.12 8.05
N LEU A 536 -10.25 22.82 9.18
CA LEU A 536 -11.25 23.84 9.51
C LEU A 536 -11.13 25.07 8.59
N HIS A 537 -9.91 25.50 8.30
CA HIS A 537 -9.61 26.63 7.42
C HIS A 537 -10.01 26.36 5.98
N GLU A 538 -9.73 25.16 5.46
CA GLU A 538 -10.16 24.71 4.13
C GLU A 538 -11.69 24.82 3.99
N LEU A 539 -12.44 24.30 4.96
CA LEU A 539 -13.91 24.41 4.98
C LEU A 539 -14.41 25.87 5.13
N GLU A 540 -13.71 26.71 5.89
CA GLU A 540 -14.05 28.14 6.04
C GLU A 540 -13.84 28.91 4.74
N MET A 541 -12.77 28.63 4.00
CA MET A 541 -12.47 29.23 2.69
C MET A 541 -13.52 28.85 1.65
N VAL A 542 -13.89 27.56 1.59
CA VAL A 542 -14.98 27.07 0.72
C VAL A 542 -16.31 27.71 1.10
N LYS A 543 -16.60 27.87 2.40
CA LYS A 543 -17.80 28.59 2.88
C LYS A 543 -17.82 30.05 2.43
N ARG A 544 -16.68 30.74 2.45
CA ARG A 544 -16.57 32.13 1.96
C ARG A 544 -16.80 32.23 0.46
N GLN A 545 -16.20 31.34 -0.34
CA GLN A 545 -16.40 31.28 -1.81
C GLN A 545 -17.87 31.05 -2.19
N HIS A 546 -18.64 30.37 -1.36
CA HIS A 546 -20.06 30.11 -1.57
C HIS A 546 -21.01 30.95 -0.69
N ALA A 547 -20.52 31.99 -0.01
CA ALA A 547 -21.33 32.80 0.91
C ALA A 547 -22.47 33.54 0.20
N ASP A 548 -22.21 34.05 -1.01
CA ASP A 548 -23.19 34.74 -1.86
C ASP A 548 -23.98 33.78 -2.78
N SER A 549 -23.74 32.47 -2.67
CA SER A 549 -24.46 31.49 -3.50
C SER A 549 -25.92 31.35 -3.05
N SER A 550 -26.82 31.13 -4.01
CA SER A 550 -28.24 30.80 -3.77
C SER A 550 -28.44 29.52 -2.95
N ASN A 551 -27.38 28.72 -2.78
CA ASN A 551 -27.42 27.37 -2.24
C ASN A 551 -27.30 27.33 -0.70
N ARG A 552 -28.36 27.74 -0.01
CA ARG A 552 -28.48 27.64 1.46
C ARG A 552 -28.25 26.22 2.01
N ARG A 553 -28.43 25.17 1.20
CA ARG A 553 -28.23 23.76 1.58
C ARG A 553 -26.74 23.42 1.70
N LEU A 554 -25.92 23.85 0.74
CA LEU A 554 -24.46 23.73 0.79
C LEU A 554 -23.88 24.37 2.05
N VAL A 555 -24.24 25.63 2.33
CA VAL A 555 -23.75 26.37 3.51
C VAL A 555 -24.07 25.63 4.80
N LYS A 556 -25.27 25.02 4.89
CA LYS A 556 -25.70 24.21 6.04
C LYS A 556 -24.96 22.87 6.17
N GLU A 557 -24.48 22.28 5.07
CA GLU A 557 -23.63 21.08 5.10
C GLU A 557 -22.19 21.43 5.52
N LEU A 558 -21.62 22.52 4.99
CA LEU A 558 -20.33 23.06 5.43
C LEU A 558 -20.33 23.37 6.94
N GLU A 559 -21.38 24.00 7.46
CA GLU A 559 -21.52 24.27 8.91
C GLU A 559 -21.64 23.00 9.76
N LYS A 560 -22.28 21.93 9.25
CA LYS A 560 -22.33 20.63 9.94
C LYS A 560 -20.96 19.94 9.94
N ALA A 561 -20.22 20.01 8.83
CA ALA A 561 -18.85 19.48 8.75
C ALA A 561 -17.93 20.22 9.73
N LYS A 562 -17.98 21.56 9.72
CA LYS A 562 -17.26 22.44 10.65
C LYS A 562 -17.52 22.06 12.11
N LYS A 563 -18.79 22.01 12.53
CA LYS A 563 -19.18 21.67 13.91
C LYS A 563 -18.74 20.27 14.35
N ARG A 564 -18.62 19.31 13.44
CA ARG A 564 -18.10 17.96 13.76
C ARG A 564 -16.60 17.97 14.03
N LEU A 565 -15.83 18.77 13.27
CA LEU A 565 -14.40 18.94 13.51
C LEU A 565 -14.15 19.75 14.80
N GLU A 566 -14.89 20.84 15.01
CA GLU A 566 -14.86 21.63 16.26
C GLU A 566 -15.14 20.76 17.49
N ALA A 567 -16.18 19.91 17.45
CA ALA A 567 -16.49 18.99 18.55
C ALA A 567 -15.40 17.94 18.79
N ARG A 568 -14.70 17.49 17.74
CA ARG A 568 -13.60 16.52 17.85
C ARG A 568 -12.33 17.16 18.42
N LEU A 569 -12.04 18.40 18.02
CA LEU A 569 -10.99 19.24 18.59
C LEU A 569 -11.23 19.51 20.09
N GLN A 570 -12.46 19.86 20.47
CA GLN A 570 -12.86 20.02 21.87
C GLN A 570 -12.75 18.72 22.68
N GLY A 571 -13.08 17.56 22.09
CA GLY A 571 -12.91 16.26 22.72
C GLY A 571 -11.45 15.95 23.07
N LEU A 572 -10.53 16.18 22.12
CA LEU A 572 -9.09 16.02 22.34
C LEU A 572 -8.55 16.95 23.43
N ALA A 573 -9.04 18.19 23.49
CA ALA A 573 -8.70 19.12 24.57
C ALA A 573 -9.20 18.68 25.96
N ALA A 574 -10.23 17.81 26.03
CA ALA A 574 -10.84 17.35 27.28
C ALA A 574 -10.25 16.05 27.85
N GLU A 575 -9.64 15.18 27.03
CA GLU A 575 -9.10 13.88 27.46
C GLU A 575 -7.79 13.93 28.27
N HIS A 576 -7.29 15.13 28.58
CA HIS A 576 -5.91 15.33 29.01
C HIS A 576 -5.58 14.76 30.40
N LYS A 577 -4.87 13.62 30.43
CA LYS A 577 -4.03 13.26 31.58
C LYS A 577 -2.75 14.09 31.55
N LYS A 578 -2.33 14.63 32.70
CA LYS A 578 -1.07 15.37 32.88
C LYS A 578 0.11 14.39 32.95
N ASP A 579 0.54 13.84 31.82
CA ASP A 579 1.71 12.97 31.76
C ASP A 579 2.89 13.72 31.12
N ASN A 580 3.77 14.26 31.95
CA ASN A 580 4.84 15.18 31.56
C ASN A 580 6.02 14.41 30.95
N THR A 581 5.87 13.96 29.70
CA THR A 581 6.85 13.17 28.91
C THR A 581 7.00 13.75 27.52
N LEU A 582 8.17 13.59 26.90
CA LEU A 582 8.42 14.05 25.53
C LEU A 582 7.41 13.50 24.52
N THR A 583 7.08 14.30 23.52
CA THR A 583 6.18 13.94 22.42
C THR A 583 6.94 13.39 21.22
N PHE A 584 6.23 12.79 20.25
CA PHE A 584 6.78 12.19 19.04
C PHE A 584 7.65 13.17 18.23
N GLU A 585 7.25 14.43 18.20
CA GLU A 585 7.94 15.55 17.53
C GLU A 585 9.27 15.86 18.23
N GLU A 586 9.28 15.90 19.56
CA GLU A 586 10.48 16.13 20.39
C GLU A 586 11.47 14.96 20.35
N LEU A 587 11.03 13.76 19.92
CA LEU A 587 11.94 12.65 19.65
C LEU A 587 12.85 12.91 18.44
N GLY A 588 12.47 13.84 17.55
CA GLY A 588 13.23 14.19 16.34
C GLY A 588 13.31 13.05 15.31
N VAL A 589 12.21 12.30 15.14
CA VAL A 589 12.08 11.24 14.14
C VAL A 589 11.72 11.85 12.79
N ASP A 590 12.57 11.65 11.78
CA ASP A 590 12.39 12.23 10.44
C ASP A 590 12.10 11.18 9.35
N ARG A 591 12.28 9.88 9.61
CA ARG A 591 11.82 8.80 8.71
C ARG A 591 11.08 7.72 9.48
N LEU A 592 10.02 7.19 8.88
CA LEU A 592 9.19 6.15 9.49
C LEU A 592 9.08 4.93 8.59
N PHE A 593 9.54 3.79 9.09
CA PHE A 593 9.40 2.47 8.49
C PHE A 593 8.37 1.66 9.29
N VAL A 594 7.35 1.12 8.63
CA VAL A 594 6.28 0.33 9.29
C VAL A 594 6.20 -1.05 8.65
N ASP A 595 6.64 -2.07 9.38
CA ASP A 595 6.45 -3.47 8.98
C ASP A 595 5.01 -3.94 9.26
N GLU A 596 4.55 -4.95 8.54
CA GLU A 596 3.17 -5.45 8.56
C GLU A 596 2.09 -4.36 8.60
N ALA A 597 2.23 -3.34 7.74
CA ALA A 597 1.37 -2.16 7.66
C ALA A 597 -0.13 -2.48 7.48
N HIS A 598 -0.48 -3.71 7.06
CA HIS A 598 -1.86 -4.21 6.99
C HIS A 598 -2.64 -4.11 8.32
N TYR A 599 -1.96 -4.04 9.48
CA TYR A 599 -2.62 -3.77 10.77
C TYR A 599 -3.26 -2.37 10.88
N PHE A 600 -2.84 -1.41 10.06
CA PHE A 600 -3.32 -0.01 10.10
C PHE A 600 -4.35 0.31 9.01
N LYS A 601 -4.84 -0.70 8.26
CA LYS A 601 -5.79 -0.53 7.15
C LYS A 601 -7.19 -0.04 7.53
N ASN A 602 -7.55 -0.08 8.81
CA ASN A 602 -8.88 0.33 9.32
C ASN A 602 -8.89 1.82 9.70
N LEU A 603 -8.31 2.69 8.85
CA LEU A 603 -8.30 4.13 9.06
C LEU A 603 -9.69 4.70 8.74
N PHE A 604 -10.25 5.47 9.69
CA PHE A 604 -11.54 6.11 9.47
C PHE A 604 -11.49 7.17 8.36
N TYR A 605 -12.55 7.22 7.57
CA TYR A 605 -12.90 8.32 6.68
C TYR A 605 -14.39 8.62 6.79
N VAL A 606 -14.77 9.86 6.51
CA VAL A 606 -16.18 10.24 6.40
C VAL A 606 -16.63 9.89 4.99
N SER A 607 -17.81 9.27 4.89
CA SER A 607 -18.50 8.98 3.64
C SER A 607 -19.99 9.28 3.81
N LYS A 608 -20.65 9.73 2.74
CA LYS A 608 -22.11 9.89 2.65
C LYS A 608 -22.82 8.53 2.55
N MET A 609 -22.09 7.49 2.15
CA MET A 609 -22.55 6.11 2.13
C MET A 609 -22.71 5.59 3.55
N THR A 610 -23.95 5.60 4.05
CA THR A 610 -24.22 5.07 5.40
C THR A 610 -24.43 3.56 5.36
N ARG A 611 -23.71 2.83 6.23
CA ARG A 611 -23.91 1.39 6.49
C ARG A 611 -23.65 0.45 5.29
N ILE A 612 -22.81 0.83 4.33
CA ILE A 612 -22.40 -0.03 3.21
C ILE A 612 -21.37 -1.09 3.66
N ALA A 613 -21.61 -2.35 3.32
CA ALA A 613 -20.67 -3.44 3.58
C ALA A 613 -19.47 -3.38 2.61
N GLY A 614 -18.29 -3.82 3.08
CA GLY A 614 -17.01 -3.65 2.39
C GLY A 614 -16.21 -2.40 2.83
N LEU A 615 -16.83 -1.47 3.57
CA LEU A 615 -16.19 -0.24 4.09
C LEU A 615 -15.99 -0.31 5.62
N PRO A 616 -14.94 0.33 6.19
CA PRO A 616 -14.72 0.36 7.65
C PRO A 616 -15.83 1.15 8.35
N GLN A 617 -16.66 0.46 9.15
CA GLN A 617 -17.76 1.08 9.90
C GLN A 617 -17.33 1.69 11.25
N THR A 618 -16.13 1.35 11.73
CA THR A 618 -15.59 1.79 13.03
C THR A 618 -14.21 2.43 12.86
N ALA A 619 -13.95 3.49 13.62
CA ALA A 619 -12.64 4.13 13.64
C ALA A 619 -11.67 3.32 14.50
N SER A 620 -10.54 2.90 13.94
CA SER A 620 -9.41 2.41 14.73
C SER A 620 -8.59 3.60 15.26
N GLU A 621 -8.59 3.81 16.57
CA GLU A 621 -7.75 4.82 17.24
C GLU A 621 -6.27 4.63 16.90
N ARG A 622 -5.77 3.38 16.94
CA ARG A 622 -4.41 3.02 16.53
C ARG A 622 -4.09 3.39 15.07
N ALA A 623 -5.04 3.25 14.14
CA ALA A 623 -4.84 3.67 12.76
C ALA A 623 -4.81 5.20 12.63
N PHE A 624 -5.64 5.90 13.40
CA PHE A 624 -5.69 7.36 13.44
C PHE A 624 -4.42 7.98 14.07
N ASP A 625 -3.91 7.40 15.16
CA ASP A 625 -2.62 7.77 15.77
C ASP A 625 -1.46 7.61 14.77
N MET A 626 -1.37 6.45 14.10
CA MET A 626 -0.41 6.22 13.02
C MET A 626 -0.55 7.25 11.89
N PHE A 627 -1.78 7.63 11.53
CA PHE A 627 -2.04 8.62 10.48
C PHE A 627 -1.54 10.01 10.86
N LEU A 628 -1.78 10.48 12.08
CA LEU A 628 -1.28 11.77 12.54
C LEU A 628 0.26 11.80 12.61
N LYS A 629 0.90 10.72 13.07
CA LYS A 629 2.37 10.59 13.07
C LYS A 629 2.95 10.56 11.65
N VAL A 630 2.30 9.86 10.72
CA VAL A 630 2.65 9.89 9.29
C VAL A 630 2.53 11.32 8.72
N ARG A 631 1.45 12.06 9.01
CA ARG A 631 1.30 13.45 8.55
C ARG A 631 2.35 14.39 9.15
N HIS A 632 2.75 14.18 10.41
CA HIS A 632 3.86 14.92 10.99
C HIS A 632 5.17 14.67 10.21
N VAL A 633 5.55 13.40 10.01
CA VAL A 633 6.76 13.02 9.24
C VAL A 633 6.72 13.61 7.82
N GLN A 634 5.56 13.56 7.16
CA GLN A 634 5.39 14.16 5.83
C GLN A 634 5.54 15.68 5.83
N SER A 635 4.98 16.37 6.84
CA SER A 635 5.10 17.83 6.94
C SER A 635 6.56 18.32 7.11
N VAL A 636 7.43 17.51 7.72
CA VAL A 636 8.87 17.85 7.89
C VAL A 636 9.77 17.35 6.75
N ASN A 637 9.23 16.56 5.81
CA ASN A 637 9.95 16.01 4.64
C ASN A 637 9.29 16.38 3.29
N GLY A 638 8.56 17.51 3.21
CA GLY A 638 7.95 17.97 1.95
C GLY A 638 6.99 16.97 1.31
N GLY A 639 6.20 16.26 2.12
CA GLY A 639 5.26 15.21 1.68
C GLY A 639 5.80 13.78 1.75
N GLY A 640 7.10 13.59 2.00
CA GLY A 640 7.76 12.28 2.01
C GLY A 640 8.06 11.69 3.40
N GLY A 641 8.96 10.71 3.43
CA GLY A 641 9.57 10.18 4.66
C GLY A 641 8.97 8.88 5.21
N VAL A 642 7.97 8.28 4.55
CA VAL A 642 7.25 7.11 5.05
C VAL A 642 7.38 5.88 4.14
N VAL A 643 7.81 4.76 4.73
CA VAL A 643 7.91 3.46 4.07
C VAL A 643 7.03 2.45 4.81
N PHE A 644 6.02 1.93 4.13
CA PHE A 644 5.20 0.83 4.63
C PHE A 644 5.63 -0.49 3.99
N ALA A 645 5.58 -1.59 4.72
CA ALA A 645 5.91 -2.92 4.24
C ALA A 645 4.81 -3.91 4.62
N THR A 646 4.39 -4.77 3.69
CA THR A 646 3.43 -5.84 3.97
C THR A 646 3.45 -6.94 2.91
N GLY A 647 3.20 -8.19 3.31
CA GLY A 647 2.93 -9.28 2.36
C GLY A 647 1.57 -9.18 1.66
N THR A 648 0.59 -8.51 2.29
CA THR A 648 -0.80 -8.50 1.87
C THR A 648 -1.32 -7.06 1.83
N PRO A 649 -1.03 -6.29 0.76
CA PRO A 649 -1.43 -4.88 0.65
C PRO A 649 -2.95 -4.70 0.53
N ILE A 650 -3.64 -5.71 0.00
CA ILE A 650 -5.09 -5.82 -0.07
C ILE A 650 -5.44 -7.13 0.63
N ALA A 651 -6.19 -7.07 1.72
CA ALA A 651 -6.50 -8.24 2.54
C ALA A 651 -7.97 -8.68 2.49
N ASN A 652 -8.89 -7.84 2.00
CA ASN A 652 -10.24 -8.28 1.65
C ASN A 652 -10.80 -7.59 0.40
N SER A 653 -10.81 -6.25 0.35
CA SER A 653 -11.42 -5.47 -0.74
C SER A 653 -10.49 -4.38 -1.28
N MET A 654 -10.63 -4.05 -2.57
CA MET A 654 -9.88 -2.97 -3.24
C MET A 654 -10.09 -1.58 -2.59
N ALA A 655 -11.18 -1.38 -1.83
CA ALA A 655 -11.38 -0.18 -1.02
C ALA A 655 -10.28 0.03 0.05
N GLU A 656 -9.52 -1.01 0.41
CA GLU A 656 -8.35 -0.91 1.30
C GLU A 656 -7.20 -0.12 0.65
N MET A 657 -7.11 -0.08 -0.68
CA MET A 657 -6.10 0.70 -1.40
C MET A 657 -6.21 2.19 -1.07
N PHE A 658 -7.43 2.75 -1.05
CA PHE A 658 -7.66 4.16 -0.70
C PHE A 658 -7.05 4.53 0.66
N THR A 659 -7.09 3.61 1.64
CA THR A 659 -6.45 3.84 2.93
C THR A 659 -4.92 3.94 2.79
N MET A 660 -4.29 3.05 2.04
CA MET A 660 -2.85 3.11 1.78
C MET A 660 -2.46 4.35 0.98
N GLN A 661 -3.28 4.77 0.01
CA GLN A 661 -3.10 6.02 -0.73
C GLN A 661 -3.24 7.25 0.19
N ARG A 662 -4.15 7.25 1.16
CA ARG A 662 -4.24 8.33 2.17
C ARG A 662 -3.01 8.43 3.08
N TYR A 663 -2.29 7.33 3.30
CA TYR A 663 -1.01 7.35 4.03
C TYR A 663 0.15 7.80 3.14
N LEU A 664 0.23 7.39 1.87
CA LEU A 664 1.47 7.46 1.06
C LEU A 664 1.38 8.36 -0.18
N GLN A 665 0.18 8.70 -0.64
CA GLN A 665 -0.11 9.49 -1.84
C GLN A 665 -1.13 10.62 -1.58
N PRO A 666 -1.01 11.40 -0.48
CA PRO A 666 -2.00 12.42 -0.15
C PRO A 666 -2.13 13.50 -1.22
N ASP A 667 -1.00 13.96 -1.74
CA ASP A 667 -0.94 15.10 -2.67
C ASP A 667 -1.43 14.69 -4.06
N GLU A 668 -1.16 13.44 -4.47
CA GLU A 668 -1.67 12.86 -5.72
C GLU A 668 -3.20 12.67 -5.68
N LEU A 669 -3.74 12.22 -4.53
CA LEU A 669 -5.18 12.21 -4.29
C LEU A 669 -5.78 13.63 -4.29
N GLN A 670 -5.04 14.65 -3.83
CA GLN A 670 -5.51 16.03 -3.86
C GLN A 670 -5.49 16.60 -5.30
N LYS A 671 -4.39 16.41 -6.06
CA LYS A 671 -4.22 16.82 -7.47
C LYS A 671 -5.37 16.31 -8.35
N HIS A 672 -5.79 15.06 -8.15
CA HIS A 672 -6.90 14.45 -8.90
C HIS A 672 -8.29 14.65 -8.26
N ASN A 673 -8.40 15.42 -7.17
CA ASN A 673 -9.63 15.64 -6.40
C ASN A 673 -10.29 14.36 -5.83
N LEU A 674 -9.48 13.33 -5.54
CA LEU A 674 -9.87 12.03 -5.00
C LEU A 674 -9.60 11.87 -3.50
N HIS A 675 -9.21 12.92 -2.78
CA HIS A 675 -8.87 12.88 -1.36
C HIS A 675 -10.05 12.50 -0.44
N HIS A 676 -11.29 12.64 -0.91
CA HIS A 676 -12.50 12.11 -0.27
C HIS A 676 -12.84 10.71 -0.78
N PHE A 677 -13.26 9.82 0.13
CA PHE A 677 -13.63 8.46 -0.25
C PHE A 677 -14.75 8.42 -1.29
N ASP A 678 -15.79 9.26 -1.14
CA ASP A 678 -16.92 9.28 -2.08
C ASP A 678 -16.50 9.71 -3.50
N SER A 679 -15.52 10.61 -3.60
CA SER A 679 -14.92 11.09 -4.85
C SER A 679 -14.06 10.02 -5.53
N TRP A 680 -13.22 9.34 -4.76
CA TRP A 680 -12.46 8.16 -5.21
C TRP A 680 -13.40 7.02 -5.65
N ALA A 681 -14.43 6.74 -4.86
CA ALA A 681 -15.43 5.72 -5.12
C ALA A 681 -16.26 6.03 -6.37
N ALA A 682 -16.69 7.27 -6.60
CA ALA A 682 -17.47 7.64 -7.80
C ALA A 682 -16.68 7.49 -9.11
N THR A 683 -15.35 7.50 -9.01
CA THR A 683 -14.43 7.39 -10.14
C THR A 683 -14.04 5.93 -10.43
N PHE A 684 -13.87 5.10 -9.38
CA PHE A 684 -13.33 3.74 -9.49
C PHE A 684 -14.23 2.60 -8.99
N GLY A 685 -15.41 2.87 -8.40
CA GLY A 685 -16.24 1.85 -7.75
C GLY A 685 -17.76 2.06 -7.83
N GLU A 686 -18.52 0.98 -7.65
CA GLU A 686 -19.98 0.94 -7.68
C GLU A 686 -20.51 0.29 -6.39
N PRO A 687 -21.42 0.97 -5.66
CA PRO A 687 -22.24 0.33 -4.65
C PRO A 687 -23.25 -0.61 -5.34
N VAL A 688 -23.02 -1.92 -5.26
CA VAL A 688 -23.95 -2.95 -5.75
C VAL A 688 -25.02 -3.16 -4.67
N THR A 689 -26.28 -3.13 -5.07
CA THR A 689 -27.42 -3.25 -4.15
C THR A 689 -28.19 -4.52 -4.45
N ALA A 690 -28.36 -5.38 -3.44
CA ALA A 690 -29.05 -6.67 -3.56
C ALA A 690 -30.09 -6.84 -2.45
N MET A 691 -31.19 -7.55 -2.74
CA MET A 691 -32.08 -8.05 -1.68
C MET A 691 -31.39 -9.20 -0.96
N GLU A 692 -31.08 -8.99 0.32
CA GLU A 692 -30.46 -9.99 1.17
C GLU A 692 -31.36 -10.30 2.35
N LEU A 693 -31.17 -11.47 2.96
CA LEU A 693 -31.75 -11.73 4.27
C LEU A 693 -30.92 -10.95 5.30
N SER A 694 -31.57 -10.11 6.11
CA SER A 694 -30.85 -9.31 7.11
C SER A 694 -30.04 -10.23 8.04
N PRO A 695 -28.81 -9.86 8.47
CA PRO A 695 -27.98 -10.74 9.29
C PRO A 695 -28.62 -11.13 10.62
N ASP A 696 -29.47 -10.25 11.15
CA ASP A 696 -30.32 -10.46 12.32
C ASP A 696 -31.49 -11.41 12.02
N GLY A 697 -32.00 -11.43 10.78
CA GLY A 697 -33.10 -12.29 10.37
C GLY A 697 -34.49 -11.67 10.48
N ALA A 698 -34.59 -10.35 10.71
CA ALA A 698 -35.87 -9.65 10.83
C ALA A 698 -36.68 -9.59 9.51
N GLY A 699 -36.12 -10.05 8.39
CA GLY A 699 -36.75 -10.12 7.07
C GLY A 699 -35.75 -9.77 5.96
N TYR A 700 -36.27 -9.52 4.76
CA TYR A 700 -35.45 -9.00 3.67
C TYR A 700 -35.00 -7.57 3.95
N ARG A 701 -33.71 -7.36 3.86
CA ARG A 701 -33.10 -6.03 3.84
C ARG A 701 -32.39 -5.86 2.52
N VAL A 702 -32.77 -4.83 1.77
CA VAL A 702 -31.95 -4.39 0.65
C VAL A 702 -30.63 -3.90 1.24
N ASN A 703 -29.56 -4.62 0.90
CA ASN A 703 -28.22 -4.40 1.42
C ASN A 703 -27.35 -3.88 0.28
N THR A 704 -26.53 -2.87 0.58
CA THR A 704 -25.65 -2.25 -0.40
C THR A 704 -24.21 -2.55 -0.02
N ARG A 705 -23.45 -3.05 -0.98
CA ARG A 705 -22.06 -3.49 -0.84
C ARG A 705 -21.18 -2.70 -1.80
N PHE A 706 -20.02 -2.24 -1.35
CA PHE A 706 -19.06 -1.62 -2.24
C PHE A 706 -18.21 -2.71 -2.89
N ALA A 707 -18.70 -3.21 -4.02
CA ALA A 707 -18.28 -4.50 -4.58
C ALA A 707 -17.66 -4.39 -5.98
N ARG A 708 -18.22 -3.58 -6.89
CA ARG A 708 -17.74 -3.51 -8.27
C ARG A 708 -16.74 -2.36 -8.44
N PHE A 709 -15.67 -2.61 -9.17
CA PHE A 709 -14.60 -1.67 -9.50
C PHE A 709 -14.52 -1.47 -11.02
N ILE A 710 -14.20 -0.25 -11.45
CA ILE A 710 -14.10 0.17 -12.86
C ILE A 710 -12.85 1.02 -13.05
N ASN A 711 -12.40 1.17 -14.30
CA ASN A 711 -11.17 1.91 -14.63
C ASN A 711 -9.98 1.44 -13.78
N VAL A 712 -9.91 0.11 -13.58
CA VAL A 712 -8.95 -0.53 -12.69
C VAL A 712 -7.49 -0.34 -13.14
N PRO A 713 -7.14 -0.32 -14.45
CA PRO A 713 -5.78 -0.03 -14.89
C PRO A 713 -5.30 1.34 -14.42
N GLU A 714 -6.13 2.38 -14.51
CA GLU A 714 -5.78 3.75 -14.12
C GLU A 714 -5.63 3.86 -12.59
N LEU A 715 -6.54 3.23 -11.83
CA LEU A 715 -6.39 3.10 -10.37
C LEU A 715 -5.08 2.39 -9.99
N MET A 716 -4.72 1.33 -10.70
CA MET A 716 -3.50 0.56 -10.44
C MET A 716 -2.23 1.30 -10.86
N GLN A 717 -2.24 2.07 -11.95
CA GLN A 717 -1.15 2.96 -12.32
C GLN A 717 -0.89 4.00 -11.22
N MET A 718 -1.94 4.70 -10.78
CA MET A 718 -1.87 5.67 -9.67
C MET A 718 -1.31 5.01 -8.41
N PHE A 719 -1.86 3.87 -7.96
CA PHE A 719 -1.39 3.16 -6.77
C PHE A 719 0.07 2.69 -6.88
N ARG A 720 0.48 2.19 -8.06
CA ARG A 720 1.84 1.71 -8.33
C ARG A 720 2.90 2.80 -8.39
N GLN A 721 2.55 4.08 -8.45
CA GLN A 721 3.54 5.15 -8.24
C GLN A 721 4.17 5.08 -6.83
N ALA A 722 3.39 4.73 -5.79
CA ALA A 722 3.91 4.51 -4.43
C ALA A 722 4.14 3.02 -4.09
N ALA A 723 3.39 2.09 -4.69
CA ALA A 723 3.50 0.66 -4.39
C ALA A 723 4.49 -0.10 -5.27
N ASP A 724 5.45 -0.77 -4.63
CA ASP A 724 6.33 -1.77 -5.22
C ASP A 724 5.76 -3.17 -4.97
N VAL A 725 5.20 -3.78 -6.01
CA VAL A 725 4.48 -5.05 -5.92
C VAL A 725 5.38 -6.17 -6.41
N GLN A 726 5.78 -7.06 -5.50
CA GLN A 726 6.66 -8.18 -5.81
C GLN A 726 6.00 -9.50 -5.40
N THR A 727 5.40 -10.20 -6.37
CA THR A 727 4.73 -11.49 -6.16
C THR A 727 5.73 -12.65 -6.16
N ALA A 728 5.35 -13.79 -5.55
CA ALA A 728 6.20 -14.99 -5.57
C ALA A 728 6.46 -15.56 -6.99
N ALA A 729 5.62 -15.22 -7.97
CA ALA A 729 5.82 -15.60 -9.37
C ALA A 729 6.86 -14.71 -10.06
N MET A 730 6.88 -13.40 -9.77
CA MET A 730 7.86 -12.45 -10.31
C MET A 730 9.29 -12.74 -9.81
N LEU A 731 9.43 -13.14 -8.54
CA LEU A 731 10.73 -13.26 -7.89
C LEU A 731 11.43 -14.63 -8.02
N ASN A 732 10.75 -15.64 -8.59
CA ASN A 732 11.25 -17.03 -8.71
C ASN A 732 11.99 -17.57 -7.45
N LEU A 733 11.47 -17.25 -6.26
CA LEU A 733 12.17 -17.50 -5.00
C LEU A 733 12.46 -19.00 -4.79
N PRO A 734 13.62 -19.40 -4.22
CA PRO A 734 13.94 -20.78 -3.85
C PRO A 734 13.08 -21.25 -2.66
N ARG A 735 11.80 -21.51 -2.94
CA ARG A 735 10.80 -22.11 -2.04
C ARG A 735 10.59 -23.57 -2.43
N PRO A 736 10.17 -24.44 -1.48
CA PRO A 736 9.82 -25.81 -1.83
C PRO A 736 8.69 -25.85 -2.85
N LYS A 737 8.73 -26.82 -3.76
CA LYS A 737 7.64 -27.07 -4.70
C LYS A 737 6.44 -27.63 -3.96
N LEU A 738 5.24 -27.20 -4.35
CA LEU A 738 4.01 -27.83 -3.88
C LEU A 738 3.82 -29.17 -4.61
N GLU A 739 3.53 -30.23 -3.86
CA GLU A 739 3.17 -31.53 -4.40
C GLU A 739 1.99 -31.39 -5.38
N ASN A 740 2.15 -31.86 -6.62
CA ASN A 740 1.19 -31.69 -7.72
C ASN A 740 0.87 -30.22 -8.12
N GLU A 741 1.75 -29.27 -7.79
CA GLU A 741 1.66 -27.82 -8.09
C GLU A 741 0.45 -27.07 -7.49
N LYS A 742 -0.49 -27.78 -6.86
CA LYS A 742 -1.73 -27.24 -6.28
C LYS A 742 -2.04 -27.88 -4.93
N PRO A 743 -2.75 -27.19 -4.01
CA PRO A 743 -3.18 -27.78 -2.75
C PRO A 743 -4.03 -29.04 -3.00
N THR A 744 -3.68 -30.13 -2.31
CA THR A 744 -4.40 -31.40 -2.41
C THR A 744 -5.71 -31.30 -1.65
N ILE A 745 -6.83 -31.39 -2.36
CA ILE A 745 -8.16 -31.43 -1.75
C ILE A 745 -8.43 -32.85 -1.25
N ARG A 746 -8.87 -32.96 0.02
CA ARG A 746 -9.28 -34.23 0.64
C ARG A 746 -10.76 -34.14 0.98
N ASN A 747 -11.58 -34.80 0.15
CA ASN A 747 -13.02 -34.85 0.35
C ASN A 747 -13.36 -35.86 1.45
N ALA A 748 -14.16 -35.43 2.42
CA ALA A 748 -14.88 -36.31 3.34
C ALA A 748 -16.31 -36.50 2.82
N PRO A 749 -16.84 -37.73 2.75
CA PRO A 749 -18.22 -37.97 2.35
C PRO A 749 -19.20 -37.30 3.33
N THR A 750 -20.36 -36.90 2.83
CA THR A 750 -21.41 -36.30 3.66
C THR A 750 -22.14 -37.41 4.44
N THR A 751 -22.30 -37.26 5.75
CA THR A 751 -23.11 -38.20 6.55
C THR A 751 -24.60 -37.92 6.39
N PRO A 752 -25.49 -38.92 6.56
CA PRO A 752 -26.93 -38.68 6.63
C PRO A 752 -27.31 -37.64 7.69
N GLU A 753 -26.63 -37.68 8.84
CA GLU A 753 -26.82 -36.77 9.98
C GLU A 753 -26.43 -35.32 9.65
N LEU A 754 -25.29 -35.13 8.96
CA LEU A 754 -24.87 -33.80 8.48
C LEU A 754 -25.83 -33.28 7.41
N LYS A 755 -26.28 -34.15 6.50
CA LYS A 755 -27.25 -33.79 5.45
C LYS A 755 -28.58 -33.34 6.04
N GLU A 756 -29.12 -34.08 7.01
CA GLU A 756 -30.32 -33.70 7.77
C GLU A 756 -30.10 -32.38 8.52
N PHE A 757 -28.95 -32.21 9.17
CA PHE A 757 -28.63 -30.97 9.88
C PHE A 757 -28.55 -29.76 8.93
N VAL A 758 -27.90 -29.89 7.77
CA VAL A 758 -27.84 -28.84 6.73
C VAL A 758 -29.23 -28.54 6.16
N GLN A 759 -30.10 -29.54 5.98
CA GLN A 759 -31.51 -29.31 5.64
C GLN A 759 -32.26 -28.56 6.75
N SER A 760 -31.99 -28.86 8.03
CA SER A 760 -32.55 -28.12 9.16
C SER A 760 -32.06 -26.66 9.20
N LEU A 761 -30.81 -26.39 8.80
CA LEU A 761 -30.26 -25.04 8.65
C LEU A 761 -30.94 -24.28 7.50
N ALA A 762 -31.21 -24.94 6.37
CA ALA A 762 -31.99 -24.34 5.28
C ALA A 762 -33.45 -24.04 5.70
N ALA A 763 -34.08 -24.94 6.46
CA ALA A 763 -35.42 -24.71 7.03
C ALA A 763 -35.42 -23.60 8.10
N ARG A 764 -34.34 -23.45 8.88
CA ARG A 764 -34.14 -22.30 9.79
C ARG A 764 -33.97 -21.00 9.01
N ALA A 765 -33.12 -20.98 7.98
CA ALA A 765 -32.95 -19.83 7.10
C ALA A 765 -34.28 -19.44 6.42
N GLU A 766 -35.13 -20.40 6.04
CA GLU A 766 -36.48 -20.15 5.51
C GLU A 766 -37.46 -19.58 6.56
N ARG A 767 -37.44 -20.07 7.81
CA ARG A 767 -38.24 -19.49 8.90
C ARG A 767 -37.82 -18.06 9.22
N ILE A 768 -36.52 -17.79 9.19
CA ILE A 768 -35.96 -16.45 9.31
C ILE A 768 -36.38 -15.57 8.11
N ARG A 769 -36.30 -16.10 6.87
CA ARG A 769 -36.77 -15.43 5.64
C ARG A 769 -38.24 -15.02 5.67
N THR A 770 -39.05 -15.76 6.42
CA THR A 770 -40.48 -15.47 6.64
C THR A 770 -40.76 -14.70 7.94
N SER A 771 -39.72 -14.14 8.59
CA SER A 771 -39.75 -13.38 9.84
C SER A 771 -40.48 -14.11 10.99
N ARG A 772 -40.41 -15.45 11.03
CA ARG A 772 -41.08 -16.30 12.04
C ARG A 772 -40.23 -16.59 13.29
N VAL A 773 -39.06 -15.96 13.43
CA VAL A 773 -38.10 -16.21 14.52
C VAL A 773 -37.45 -14.89 14.95
N ASP A 774 -37.24 -14.71 16.25
CA ASP A 774 -36.52 -13.57 16.81
C ASP A 774 -35.01 -13.65 16.52
N PRO A 775 -34.38 -12.57 16.00
CA PRO A 775 -32.95 -12.48 15.73
C PRO A 775 -31.97 -12.87 16.84
N SER A 776 -32.36 -12.64 18.09
CA SER A 776 -31.56 -13.00 19.27
C SER A 776 -31.53 -14.51 19.51
N LEU A 777 -32.57 -15.22 19.04
CA LEU A 777 -32.70 -16.67 19.15
C LEU A 777 -32.04 -17.39 17.96
N ASP A 778 -32.28 -16.92 16.73
CA ASP A 778 -31.70 -17.49 15.52
C ASP A 778 -31.52 -16.47 14.40
N ASN A 779 -30.38 -16.53 13.70
CA ASN A 779 -29.98 -15.53 12.71
C ASN A 779 -28.96 -16.09 11.71
N MET A 780 -28.68 -15.37 10.61
CA MET A 780 -27.85 -15.90 9.51
C MET A 780 -26.37 -16.08 9.89
N LEU A 781 -25.84 -15.26 10.81
CA LEU A 781 -24.49 -15.44 11.34
C LEU A 781 -24.39 -16.72 12.18
N LYS A 782 -25.41 -16.99 13.01
CA LYS A 782 -25.51 -18.22 13.81
C LYS A 782 -25.64 -19.46 12.92
N ILE A 783 -26.53 -19.44 11.93
CA ILE A 783 -26.67 -20.52 10.93
C ILE A 783 -25.35 -20.78 10.20
N THR A 784 -24.67 -19.73 9.73
CA THR A 784 -23.39 -19.89 9.03
C THR A 784 -22.29 -20.43 9.96
N SER A 785 -22.25 -19.99 11.22
CA SER A 785 -21.31 -20.50 12.22
C SER A 785 -21.55 -21.97 12.57
N GLU A 786 -22.82 -22.36 12.75
CA GLU A 786 -23.21 -23.74 13.06
C GLU A 786 -23.02 -24.67 11.85
N GLY A 787 -23.33 -24.23 10.63
CA GLY A 787 -23.06 -24.97 9.40
C GLY A 787 -21.58 -25.23 9.17
N ARG A 788 -20.72 -24.23 9.42
CA ARG A 788 -19.26 -24.41 9.38
C ARG A 788 -18.73 -25.35 10.47
N LYS A 789 -19.27 -25.26 11.70
CA LYS A 789 -18.90 -26.19 12.79
C LYS A 789 -19.29 -27.63 12.45
N ALA A 790 -20.51 -27.85 11.96
CA ALA A 790 -21.00 -29.17 11.54
C ALA A 790 -20.20 -29.75 10.36
N ALA A 791 -19.80 -28.90 9.40
CA ALA A 791 -18.93 -29.31 8.29
C ALA A 791 -17.52 -29.74 8.75
N LEU A 792 -16.99 -29.13 9.82
CA LEU A 792 -15.75 -29.55 10.47
C LEU A 792 -15.93 -30.86 11.27
N ASP A 793 -16.87 -30.86 12.22
CA ASP A 793 -17.24 -32.03 13.03
C ASP A 793 -18.62 -31.83 13.68
N MET A 794 -19.53 -32.80 13.53
CA MET A 794 -20.88 -32.74 14.11
C MET A 794 -20.87 -32.61 15.65
N ARG A 795 -19.82 -33.10 16.33
CA ARG A 795 -19.65 -33.01 17.79
C ARG A 795 -19.46 -31.58 18.29
N LEU A 796 -19.11 -30.63 17.41
CA LEU A 796 -19.05 -29.19 17.72
C LEU A 796 -20.42 -28.51 17.83
N VAL A 797 -21.47 -29.14 17.30
CA VAL A 797 -22.86 -28.65 17.39
C VAL A 797 -23.69 -29.56 18.30
N ARG A 798 -23.46 -30.88 18.23
CA ARG A 798 -24.12 -31.90 19.04
C ARG A 798 -23.07 -32.80 19.70
N ALA A 799 -22.68 -32.49 20.92
CA ALA A 799 -21.64 -33.23 21.66
C ALA A 799 -21.93 -34.74 21.86
N SER A 800 -23.18 -35.19 21.66
CA SER A 800 -23.59 -36.60 21.69
C SER A 800 -23.58 -37.30 20.32
N ALA A 801 -23.13 -36.63 19.26
CA ALA A 801 -22.94 -37.26 17.95
C ALA A 801 -21.78 -38.28 18.00
N PRO A 802 -21.85 -39.39 17.24
CA PRO A 802 -20.74 -40.33 17.12
C PRO A 802 -19.53 -39.68 16.44
N ASP A 803 -18.35 -40.26 16.67
CA ASP A 803 -17.15 -39.95 15.91
C ASP A 803 -17.20 -40.67 14.55
N GLU A 804 -17.45 -39.93 13.47
CA GLU A 804 -17.62 -40.47 12.12
C GLU A 804 -16.28 -40.96 11.55
N PRO A 805 -16.07 -42.28 11.31
CA PRO A 805 -14.77 -42.80 10.86
C PRO A 805 -14.31 -42.26 9.51
N SER A 806 -15.23 -42.01 8.58
CA SER A 806 -14.92 -41.41 7.27
C SER A 806 -14.83 -39.88 7.31
N GLY A 807 -14.98 -39.29 8.49
CA GLY A 807 -15.13 -37.86 8.70
C GLY A 807 -13.84 -37.08 8.49
N LYS A 808 -14.01 -35.80 8.19
CA LYS A 808 -12.94 -34.83 7.91
C LYS A 808 -11.77 -34.86 8.90
N VAL A 809 -12.09 -34.93 10.20
CA VAL A 809 -11.11 -34.98 11.28
C VAL A 809 -10.31 -36.28 11.27
N ASN A 810 -10.96 -37.43 11.03
CA ASN A 810 -10.30 -38.73 11.00
C ASN A 810 -9.44 -38.91 9.75
N LEU A 811 -9.88 -38.45 8.59
CA LEU A 811 -9.06 -38.37 7.38
C LEU A 811 -7.81 -37.49 7.58
N ALA A 812 -7.92 -36.41 8.36
CA ALA A 812 -6.77 -35.57 8.70
C ALA A 812 -5.81 -36.27 9.68
N VAL A 813 -6.33 -36.94 10.72
CA VAL A 813 -5.53 -37.78 11.64
C VAL A 813 -4.77 -38.87 10.87
N GLU A 814 -5.43 -39.55 9.95
CA GLU A 814 -4.83 -40.60 9.11
C GLU A 814 -3.70 -40.08 8.22
N ASN A 815 -3.93 -38.95 7.56
CA ASN A 815 -2.91 -38.35 6.70
C ASN A 815 -1.74 -37.76 7.52
N ILE A 816 -2.00 -37.17 8.69
CA ILE A 816 -0.96 -36.71 9.63
C ILE A 816 -0.11 -37.90 10.12
N LEU A 817 -0.74 -39.01 10.52
CA LEU A 817 -0.06 -40.23 10.97
C LEU A 817 0.74 -40.88 9.84
N ARG A 818 0.19 -40.95 8.63
CA ARG A 818 0.87 -41.45 7.44
C ARG A 818 2.15 -40.66 7.19
N ILE A 819 2.05 -39.33 7.11
CA ILE A 819 3.20 -38.44 6.86
C ILE A 819 4.21 -38.48 8.02
N TRP A 820 3.74 -38.59 9.27
CA TRP A 820 4.62 -38.77 10.43
C TRP A 820 5.41 -40.08 10.34
N THR A 821 4.78 -41.18 9.91
CA THR A 821 5.42 -42.49 9.68
C THR A 821 6.41 -42.45 8.50
N GLU A 822 6.01 -41.85 7.37
CA GLU A 822 6.84 -41.68 6.15
C GLU A 822 8.05 -40.75 6.35
N THR A 823 8.13 -40.01 7.47
CA THR A 823 9.19 -39.01 7.74
C THR A 823 9.87 -39.17 9.10
N VAL A 824 9.78 -40.36 9.73
CA VAL A 824 10.47 -40.67 11.00
C VAL A 824 11.98 -40.43 10.89
N ASP A 825 12.58 -40.82 9.76
CA ASP A 825 14.00 -40.68 9.42
C ASP A 825 14.50 -39.22 9.49
N ARG A 826 13.75 -38.31 8.88
CA ARG A 826 14.05 -36.86 8.80
C ARG A 826 13.51 -36.07 9.98
N ARG A 827 12.65 -36.69 10.82
CA ARG A 827 11.83 -36.04 11.85
C ARG A 827 11.13 -34.79 11.33
N CYS A 828 10.48 -34.90 10.17
CA CYS A 828 9.74 -33.76 9.61
C CYS A 828 8.55 -33.38 10.50
N ALA A 829 8.18 -32.10 10.44
CA ALA A 829 7.09 -31.51 11.20
C ALA A 829 5.92 -31.09 10.31
N GLN A 830 4.74 -30.94 10.92
CA GLN A 830 3.47 -30.68 10.25
C GLN A 830 2.73 -29.55 10.97
N LEU A 831 2.10 -28.64 10.21
CA LEU A 831 1.22 -27.60 10.76
C LEU A 831 -0.25 -27.98 10.58
N VAL A 832 -1.06 -27.78 11.61
CA VAL A 832 -2.51 -28.00 11.57
C VAL A 832 -3.22 -26.68 11.90
N PHE A 833 -3.91 -26.13 10.91
CA PHE A 833 -4.67 -24.90 11.05
C PHE A 833 -6.16 -25.18 11.28
N CYS A 834 -6.68 -24.70 12.41
CA CYS A 834 -8.11 -24.70 12.71
C CYS A 834 -8.49 -23.48 13.55
N ASP A 835 -9.41 -22.65 13.03
CA ASP A 835 -9.94 -21.46 13.69
C ASP A 835 -11.25 -21.74 14.46
N LEU A 836 -12.02 -22.76 14.07
CA LEU A 836 -13.38 -22.99 14.58
C LEU A 836 -13.46 -23.74 15.91
N SER A 837 -12.40 -24.46 16.31
CA SER A 837 -12.40 -25.38 17.45
C SER A 837 -11.18 -25.24 18.37
N THR A 838 -10.72 -24.01 18.59
CA THR A 838 -9.63 -23.73 19.53
C THR A 838 -9.93 -24.26 20.94
N PRO A 839 -8.94 -24.78 21.69
CA PRO A 839 -9.16 -25.32 23.03
C PRO A 839 -9.83 -24.31 23.97
N LYS A 840 -10.76 -24.81 24.79
CA LYS A 840 -11.43 -24.08 25.87
C LYS A 840 -11.58 -24.99 27.09
N ASP A 841 -11.84 -24.40 28.25
CA ASP A 841 -11.99 -25.14 29.51
C ASP A 841 -13.26 -26.02 29.57
N ARG A 842 -14.21 -25.83 28.64
CA ARG A 842 -15.46 -26.59 28.56
C ARG A 842 -15.85 -26.86 27.11
N GLY A 843 -16.30 -28.08 26.83
CA GLY A 843 -16.83 -28.52 25.53
C GLY A 843 -15.85 -29.36 24.70
N PHE A 844 -16.35 -29.91 23.60
CA PHE A 844 -15.55 -30.67 22.62
C PHE A 844 -14.58 -29.75 21.87
N SER A 845 -13.33 -30.22 21.65
CA SER A 845 -12.32 -29.52 20.86
C SER A 845 -11.62 -30.50 19.93
N VAL A 846 -11.62 -30.18 18.63
CA VAL A 846 -10.97 -30.97 17.57
C VAL A 846 -9.46 -31.06 17.79
N TYR A 847 -8.84 -30.03 18.40
CA TYR A 847 -7.41 -30.06 18.74
C TYR A 847 -7.08 -31.22 19.69
N ARG A 848 -7.86 -31.36 20.77
CA ARG A 848 -7.67 -32.42 21.78
C ARG A 848 -8.06 -33.78 21.20
N ASP A 849 -9.22 -33.89 20.54
CA ASP A 849 -9.66 -35.12 19.88
C ASP A 849 -8.63 -35.68 18.87
N MET A 850 -8.02 -34.81 18.06
CA MET A 850 -6.95 -35.21 17.15
C MET A 850 -5.67 -35.60 17.89
N ALA A 851 -5.27 -34.87 18.93
CA ALA A 851 -4.10 -35.23 19.72
C ALA A 851 -4.27 -36.58 20.42
N ASP A 852 -5.42 -36.83 21.05
CA ASP A 852 -5.77 -38.08 21.72
C ASP A 852 -5.75 -39.25 20.72
N LYS A 853 -6.31 -39.07 19.53
CA LYS A 853 -6.31 -40.07 18.45
C LYS A 853 -4.92 -40.34 17.88
N LEU A 854 -4.08 -39.31 17.73
CA LEU A 854 -2.69 -39.46 17.27
C LEU A 854 -1.84 -40.15 18.35
N GLY A 855 -2.05 -39.83 19.62
CA GLY A 855 -1.45 -40.50 20.78
C GLY A 855 -1.82 -41.98 20.87
N ALA A 856 -3.11 -42.29 20.78
CA ALA A 856 -3.60 -43.67 20.76
C ALA A 856 -3.09 -44.48 19.55
N ARG A 857 -2.75 -43.83 18.44
CA ARG A 857 -2.11 -44.44 17.25
C ARG A 857 -0.57 -44.39 17.28
N GLY A 858 0.05 -44.00 18.41
CA GLY A 858 1.48 -44.17 18.67
C GLY A 858 2.38 -42.94 18.47
N ILE A 859 1.84 -41.76 18.17
CA ILE A 859 2.63 -40.52 18.18
C ILE A 859 2.86 -40.09 19.65
N PRO A 860 4.09 -39.89 20.12
CA PRO A 860 4.32 -39.45 21.50
C PRO A 860 3.72 -38.07 21.76
N GLU A 861 3.07 -37.87 22.92
CA GLU A 861 2.49 -36.58 23.31
C GLU A 861 3.51 -35.44 23.25
N SER A 862 4.77 -35.70 23.58
CA SER A 862 5.87 -34.73 23.50
C SER A 862 6.20 -34.25 22.08
N GLU A 863 5.69 -34.93 21.04
CA GLU A 863 5.82 -34.50 19.64
C GLU A 863 4.61 -33.68 19.16
N ILE A 864 3.59 -33.50 19.99
CA ILE A 864 2.36 -32.75 19.70
C ILE A 864 2.32 -31.49 20.56
N ALA A 865 1.98 -30.34 19.97
CA ALA A 865 1.82 -29.08 20.72
C ALA A 865 0.71 -28.19 20.16
N PHE A 866 0.11 -27.38 21.04
CA PHE A 866 -0.85 -26.35 20.68
C PHE A 866 -0.24 -24.97 20.97
N ILE A 867 -0.21 -24.05 19.99
CA ILE A 867 0.34 -22.70 20.22
C ILE A 867 -0.44 -21.90 21.28
N GLN A 868 -1.70 -22.27 21.53
CA GLN A 868 -2.56 -21.62 22.51
C GLN A 868 -2.04 -21.77 23.95
N ASP A 869 -1.32 -22.85 24.26
CA ASP A 869 -0.77 -23.10 25.61
C ASP A 869 0.49 -22.25 25.91
N TYR A 870 0.96 -21.49 24.91
CA TYR A 870 2.19 -20.70 24.94
C TYR A 870 1.85 -19.21 24.77
N ASP A 871 1.39 -18.56 25.83
CA ASP A 871 0.93 -17.16 25.74
C ASP A 871 2.05 -16.11 25.72
N SER A 872 3.17 -16.34 26.42
CA SER A 872 4.30 -15.41 26.44
C SER A 872 5.19 -15.55 25.20
N ASP A 873 5.77 -14.45 24.72
CA ASP A 873 6.59 -14.49 23.50
C ASP A 873 7.86 -15.34 23.71
N ALA A 874 8.41 -15.35 24.93
CA ALA A 874 9.50 -16.25 25.31
C ALA A 874 9.13 -17.75 25.26
N SER A 875 7.88 -18.12 25.58
CA SER A 875 7.44 -19.51 25.48
C SER A 875 7.16 -19.92 24.03
N LYS A 876 6.57 -19.03 23.21
CA LYS A 876 6.39 -19.26 21.76
C LYS A 876 7.72 -19.45 21.03
N LEU A 877 8.74 -18.63 21.35
CA LEU A 877 10.08 -18.77 20.77
C LEU A 877 10.72 -20.13 21.11
N ALA A 878 10.49 -20.66 22.31
CA ALA A 878 10.94 -21.99 22.70
C ALA A 878 10.19 -23.09 21.89
N LEU A 879 8.87 -22.99 21.78
CA LEU A 879 8.07 -23.91 20.95
C LEU A 879 8.50 -23.90 19.48
N PHE A 880 8.72 -22.72 18.88
CA PHE A 880 9.13 -22.59 17.49
C PHE A 880 10.50 -23.24 17.22
N LYS A 881 11.42 -23.14 18.17
CA LYS A 881 12.69 -23.88 18.15
C LYS A 881 12.45 -25.40 18.22
N GLU A 882 11.55 -25.86 19.09
CA GLU A 882 11.26 -27.29 19.23
C GLU A 882 10.65 -27.88 17.95
N VAL A 883 9.82 -27.12 17.23
CA VAL A 883 9.32 -27.50 15.90
C VAL A 883 10.44 -27.55 14.85
N ARG A 884 11.31 -26.52 14.77
CA ARG A 884 12.48 -26.55 13.85
C ARG A 884 13.42 -27.72 14.12
N SER A 885 13.57 -28.12 15.39
CA SER A 885 14.37 -29.29 15.77
C SER A 885 13.71 -30.65 15.49
N GLY A 886 12.44 -30.67 15.09
CA GLY A 886 11.67 -31.91 14.96
C GLY A 886 11.46 -32.64 16.29
N LYS A 887 11.55 -31.93 17.43
CA LYS A 887 11.07 -32.43 18.74
C LYS A 887 9.56 -32.45 18.73
N VAL A 888 8.95 -31.29 18.46
CA VAL A 888 7.54 -31.19 18.10
C VAL A 888 7.42 -31.46 16.60
N ARG A 889 6.60 -32.44 16.23
CA ARG A 889 6.36 -32.85 14.83
C ARG A 889 4.91 -32.59 14.38
N VAL A 890 3.99 -32.26 15.29
CA VAL A 890 2.65 -31.77 14.96
C VAL A 890 2.34 -30.53 15.79
N LEU A 891 2.28 -29.37 15.14
CA LEU A 891 1.90 -28.11 15.78
C LEU A 891 0.51 -27.68 15.31
N PHE A 892 -0.43 -27.52 16.26
CA PHE A 892 -1.74 -26.95 15.98
C PHE A 892 -1.81 -25.46 16.32
N GLY A 893 -2.60 -24.71 15.57
CA GLY A 893 -2.88 -23.31 15.90
C GLY A 893 -3.91 -22.64 14.99
N SER A 894 -4.37 -21.47 15.42
CA SER A 894 -5.27 -20.62 14.63
C SER A 894 -4.50 -19.66 13.72
N THR A 895 -5.16 -19.14 12.69
CA THR A 895 -4.66 -18.10 11.79
C THR A 895 -4.13 -16.90 12.59
N GLN A 896 -4.82 -16.47 13.65
CA GLN A 896 -4.41 -15.30 14.43
C GLN A 896 -3.14 -15.53 15.26
N LYS A 897 -2.85 -16.77 15.69
CA LYS A 897 -1.66 -17.09 16.52
C LYS A 897 -0.47 -17.57 15.68
N MET A 898 -0.69 -18.27 14.55
CA MET A 898 0.38 -18.78 13.67
C MET A 898 0.52 -18.06 12.32
N GLY A 899 -0.47 -17.28 11.89
CA GLY A 899 -0.53 -16.66 10.55
C GLY A 899 0.45 -15.51 10.34
N SER A 900 0.88 -14.81 11.40
CA SER A 900 1.93 -13.77 11.38
C SER A 900 3.18 -14.20 12.14
N GLY A 901 4.37 -13.83 11.65
CA GLY A 901 5.66 -13.94 12.36
C GLY A 901 6.12 -15.30 12.90
N THR A 902 5.40 -16.40 12.64
CA THR A 902 5.85 -17.74 13.03
C THR A 902 6.91 -18.25 12.05
N ASN A 903 8.10 -18.60 12.57
CA ASN A 903 9.31 -18.97 11.81
C ASN A 903 9.71 -20.41 12.15
N VAL A 904 9.05 -21.40 11.53
CA VAL A 904 9.18 -22.84 11.85
C VAL A 904 9.41 -23.74 10.64
N GLN A 905 9.65 -23.16 9.46
CA GLN A 905 9.65 -23.85 8.16
C GLN A 905 10.73 -24.93 7.97
N GLU A 906 11.80 -24.94 8.77
CA GLU A 906 13.03 -25.70 8.52
C GLU A 906 12.83 -27.19 8.21
N ARG A 907 11.89 -27.85 8.90
CA ARG A 907 11.55 -29.27 8.70
C ARG A 907 10.08 -29.50 8.31
N LEU A 908 9.34 -28.47 7.88
CA LEU A 908 7.94 -28.64 7.53
C LEU A 908 7.79 -29.47 6.24
N ILE A 909 7.02 -30.54 6.31
CA ILE A 909 6.67 -31.37 5.15
C ILE A 909 5.22 -31.19 4.71
N ALA A 910 4.31 -30.92 5.67
CA ALA A 910 2.88 -30.81 5.39
C ALA A 910 2.20 -29.67 6.18
N LEU A 911 1.17 -29.10 5.56
CA LEU A 911 0.27 -28.12 6.18
C LEU A 911 -1.18 -28.55 5.93
N HIS A 912 -1.97 -28.59 6.99
CA HIS A 912 -3.33 -29.11 7.01
C HIS A 912 -4.34 -27.99 7.34
N HIS A 913 -5.20 -27.62 6.39
CA HIS A 913 -6.33 -26.72 6.65
C HIS A 913 -7.57 -27.54 7.02
N LEU A 914 -7.93 -27.54 8.31
CA LEU A 914 -9.17 -28.18 8.78
C LEU A 914 -10.41 -27.30 8.59
N ASP A 915 -10.23 -26.00 8.42
CA ASP A 915 -11.31 -25.08 8.03
C ASP A 915 -10.81 -24.01 7.04
N ALA A 916 -11.74 -23.53 6.21
CA ALA A 916 -11.55 -22.34 5.40
C ALA A 916 -11.59 -21.08 6.30
N PRO A 917 -10.60 -20.18 6.23
CA PRO A 917 -10.69 -18.86 6.85
C PRO A 917 -11.70 -17.97 6.11
N TRP A 918 -11.85 -16.70 6.51
CA TRP A 918 -12.76 -15.77 5.83
C TRP A 918 -12.12 -14.99 4.68
N ARG A 919 -10.79 -14.77 4.71
CA ARG A 919 -10.10 -13.86 3.79
C ARG A 919 -9.04 -14.58 2.96
N PRO A 920 -8.82 -14.21 1.68
CA PRO A 920 -7.72 -14.75 0.87
C PRO A 920 -6.35 -14.58 1.51
N ALA A 921 -6.11 -13.39 2.09
CA ALA A 921 -4.86 -13.08 2.81
C ALA A 921 -4.58 -14.02 3.98
N ASP A 922 -5.62 -14.55 4.65
CA ASP A 922 -5.45 -15.55 5.71
C ASP A 922 -4.93 -16.88 5.14
N VAL A 923 -5.39 -17.28 3.95
CA VAL A 923 -4.90 -18.50 3.27
C VAL A 923 -3.44 -18.32 2.86
N GLU A 924 -3.09 -17.19 2.25
CA GLU A 924 -1.70 -16.88 1.86
C GLU A 924 -0.77 -16.80 3.08
N GLN A 925 -1.22 -16.19 4.19
CA GLN A 925 -0.47 -16.13 5.45
C GLN A 925 -0.27 -17.51 6.09
N ARG A 926 -1.25 -18.43 5.98
CA ARG A 926 -1.12 -19.84 6.40
C ARG A 926 -0.12 -20.57 5.50
N GLU A 927 -0.34 -20.60 4.18
CA GLU A 927 0.48 -21.33 3.21
C GLU A 927 1.93 -20.80 3.11
N GLY A 928 2.13 -19.49 3.31
CA GLY A 928 3.44 -18.85 3.43
C GLY A 928 4.28 -19.26 4.65
N ARG A 929 3.73 -20.08 5.57
CA ARG A 929 4.51 -20.73 6.65
C ARG A 929 5.29 -21.94 6.16
N ILE A 930 4.85 -22.61 5.10
CA ILE A 930 5.49 -23.82 4.55
C ILE A 930 6.16 -23.57 3.18
N LEU A 931 5.55 -22.75 2.31
CA LEU A 931 6.07 -22.35 1.00
C LEU A 931 7.10 -21.22 1.11
N ARG A 932 8.14 -21.43 1.94
CA ARG A 932 9.12 -20.41 2.32
C ARG A 932 10.56 -20.92 2.16
N GLN A 933 11.48 -20.00 1.87
CA GLN A 933 12.92 -20.26 1.90
C GLN A 933 13.39 -20.82 3.26
N GLY A 934 14.44 -21.65 3.23
CA GLY A 934 15.01 -22.28 4.43
C GLY A 934 14.31 -23.56 4.89
N ASN A 935 13.28 -24.03 4.19
CA ASN A 935 12.74 -25.38 4.38
C ASN A 935 13.69 -26.42 3.75
N LYS A 936 14.06 -27.47 4.50
CA LYS A 936 14.95 -28.54 4.05
C LYS A 936 14.27 -29.58 3.16
N ASN A 937 12.94 -29.62 3.11
CA ASN A 937 12.19 -30.48 2.20
C ASN A 937 12.05 -29.78 0.83
N PRO A 938 12.50 -30.37 -0.30
CA PRO A 938 12.39 -29.73 -1.62
C PRO A 938 10.96 -29.73 -2.19
N VAL A 939 10.12 -30.65 -1.71
CA VAL A 939 8.70 -30.77 -2.04
C VAL A 939 7.92 -30.82 -0.73
N VAL A 940 6.78 -30.13 -0.68
CA VAL A 940 5.88 -30.06 0.49
C VAL A 940 4.43 -30.20 0.06
N SER A 941 3.56 -30.61 0.98
CA SER A 941 2.14 -30.87 0.70
C SER A 941 1.25 -29.92 1.48
N VAL A 942 0.34 -29.21 0.80
CA VAL A 942 -0.75 -28.45 1.45
C VAL A 942 -2.05 -29.21 1.24
N PHE A 943 -2.71 -29.59 2.34
CA PHE A 943 -3.97 -30.31 2.33
C PHE A 943 -5.13 -29.40 2.72
N ARG A 944 -6.16 -29.36 1.89
CA ARG A 944 -7.44 -28.70 2.18
C ARG A 944 -8.49 -29.77 2.37
N TYR A 945 -8.91 -30.00 3.60
CA TYR A 945 -9.97 -30.96 3.89
C TYR A 945 -11.32 -30.28 3.66
N VAL A 946 -12.24 -30.97 2.99
CA VAL A 946 -13.56 -30.44 2.57
C VAL A 946 -14.60 -31.51 2.78
N THR A 947 -15.68 -31.21 3.51
CA THR A 947 -16.81 -32.14 3.62
C THR A 947 -17.80 -31.91 2.47
N GLU A 948 -18.17 -32.97 1.75
CA GLU A 948 -19.06 -32.88 0.59
C GLU A 948 -20.48 -32.43 0.99
N GLY A 949 -21.17 -31.69 0.10
CA GLY A 949 -22.51 -31.16 0.36
C GLY A 949 -22.60 -30.19 1.55
N SER A 950 -21.47 -29.61 1.98
CA SER A 950 -21.38 -28.77 3.18
C SER A 950 -20.95 -27.33 2.88
N PHE A 951 -20.87 -26.52 3.93
CA PHE A 951 -20.45 -25.11 3.88
C PHE A 951 -18.96 -24.95 3.48
N ASP A 952 -18.11 -25.96 3.66
CA ASP A 952 -16.68 -25.89 3.32
C ASP A 952 -16.43 -25.65 1.84
N ALA A 953 -17.11 -26.41 0.98
CA ALA A 953 -16.86 -26.40 -0.47
C ALA A 953 -17.13 -25.02 -1.06
N TYR A 954 -18.25 -24.41 -0.66
CA TYR A 954 -18.62 -23.05 -1.07
C TYR A 954 -17.61 -22.02 -0.57
N MET A 955 -17.19 -22.08 0.70
CA MET A 955 -16.21 -21.13 1.24
C MET A 955 -14.86 -21.21 0.52
N TRP A 956 -14.35 -22.41 0.24
CA TRP A 956 -13.10 -22.55 -0.51
C TRP A 956 -13.22 -22.02 -1.94
N GLN A 957 -14.36 -22.21 -2.61
CA GLN A 957 -14.64 -21.65 -3.92
C GLN A 957 -14.67 -20.11 -3.89
N THR A 958 -15.36 -19.49 -2.91
CA THR A 958 -15.38 -18.03 -2.74
C THR A 958 -13.99 -17.46 -2.48
N LEU A 959 -13.21 -18.10 -1.60
CA LEU A 959 -11.82 -17.72 -1.33
C LEU A 959 -10.93 -17.81 -2.58
N GLU A 960 -11.06 -18.87 -3.37
CA GLU A 960 -10.27 -19.05 -4.58
C GLU A 960 -10.60 -17.99 -5.65
N THR A 961 -11.89 -17.67 -5.84
CA THR A 961 -12.32 -16.59 -6.75
C THR A 961 -11.76 -15.24 -6.31
N LYS A 962 -11.89 -14.88 -5.02
CA LYS A 962 -11.32 -13.64 -4.47
C LYS A 962 -9.77 -13.61 -4.57
N ALA A 963 -9.09 -14.73 -4.31
CA ALA A 963 -7.64 -14.81 -4.39
C ALA A 963 -7.12 -14.60 -5.83
N LYS A 964 -7.77 -15.22 -6.82
CA LYS A 964 -7.46 -15.03 -8.24
C LYS A 964 -7.66 -13.57 -8.68
N PHE A 965 -8.77 -12.96 -8.27
CA PHE A 965 -9.05 -11.55 -8.51
C PHE A 965 -7.94 -10.64 -7.99
N ILE A 966 -7.61 -10.74 -6.69
CA ILE A 966 -6.57 -9.89 -6.08
C ILE A 966 -5.22 -10.14 -6.76
N ALA A 967 -4.86 -11.40 -7.05
CA ALA A 967 -3.62 -11.73 -7.74
C ALA A 967 -3.52 -11.09 -9.13
N GLN A 968 -4.57 -11.18 -9.96
CA GLN A 968 -4.61 -10.60 -11.30
C GLN A 968 -4.39 -9.07 -11.27
N VAL A 969 -5.16 -8.37 -10.43
CA VAL A 969 -5.03 -6.91 -10.27
C VAL A 969 -3.64 -6.54 -9.76
N MET A 970 -3.12 -7.24 -8.75
CA MET A 970 -1.79 -6.97 -8.21
C MET A 970 -0.67 -7.29 -9.19
N THR A 971 -0.81 -8.26 -10.09
CA THR A 971 0.17 -8.49 -11.18
C THR A 971 0.23 -7.33 -12.18
N GLY A 972 -0.81 -6.50 -12.28
CA GLY A 972 -0.84 -5.32 -13.14
C GLY A 972 -1.21 -5.63 -14.58
N ASP A 973 -2.01 -6.69 -14.77
CA ASP A 973 -2.67 -6.96 -16.05
C ASP A 973 -3.66 -5.82 -16.35
N MET A 974 -3.29 -4.96 -17.31
CA MET A 974 -4.10 -3.79 -17.68
C MET A 974 -5.31 -4.15 -18.56
N THR A 975 -5.51 -5.42 -18.93
CA THR A 975 -6.68 -5.83 -19.74
C THR A 975 -7.98 -5.85 -18.94
N ILE A 976 -7.90 -5.94 -17.61
CA ILE A 976 -9.05 -6.09 -16.72
C ILE A 976 -9.57 -4.71 -16.31
N ARG A 977 -10.50 -4.12 -17.09
CA ARG A 977 -11.06 -2.78 -16.82
C ARG A 977 -12.17 -2.74 -15.77
N ARG A 978 -12.89 -3.85 -15.55
CA ARG A 978 -14.00 -3.99 -14.59
C ARG A 978 -13.86 -5.26 -13.75
N VAL A 979 -14.12 -5.19 -12.45
CA VAL A 979 -14.15 -6.38 -11.56
C VAL A 979 -15.20 -6.26 -10.47
N GLU A 980 -15.57 -7.37 -9.82
CA GLU A 980 -16.60 -7.42 -8.78
C GLU A 980 -16.18 -8.34 -7.61
N ASP A 981 -16.20 -7.80 -6.39
CA ASP A 981 -15.84 -8.44 -5.13
C ASP A 981 -17.08 -9.08 -4.47
N LEU A 982 -17.01 -10.39 -4.23
CA LEU A 982 -18.09 -11.18 -3.63
C LEU A 982 -18.04 -11.09 -2.09
N ASP A 983 -18.23 -9.90 -1.53
CA ASP A 983 -17.95 -9.68 -0.10
C ASP A 983 -19.15 -9.90 0.84
N SER A 984 -19.11 -10.97 1.65
CA SER A 984 -20.04 -11.19 2.77
C SER A 984 -19.38 -11.94 3.92
N ALA A 985 -19.68 -11.53 5.16
CA ALA A 985 -19.29 -12.25 6.39
C ALA A 985 -20.29 -13.37 6.79
N ALA A 986 -21.36 -13.56 6.02
CA ALA A 986 -22.35 -14.64 6.20
C ALA A 986 -22.81 -15.14 4.84
N LEU A 987 -23.13 -16.44 4.72
CA LEU A 987 -23.71 -16.94 3.47
C LEU A 987 -25.13 -16.43 3.31
N THR A 988 -25.52 -16.09 2.07
CA THR A 988 -26.89 -15.66 1.78
C THR A 988 -27.86 -16.85 1.87
N TYR A 989 -29.17 -16.57 2.01
CA TYR A 989 -30.19 -17.62 1.97
C TYR A 989 -30.11 -18.46 0.68
N ALA A 990 -29.81 -17.83 -0.46
CA ALA A 990 -29.67 -18.52 -1.74
C ALA A 990 -28.50 -19.51 -1.73
N GLU A 991 -27.38 -19.14 -1.11
CA GLU A 991 -26.19 -19.98 -0.96
C GLU A 991 -26.43 -21.15 0.01
N VAL A 992 -27.05 -20.89 1.17
CA VAL A 992 -27.42 -21.95 2.13
C VAL A 992 -28.40 -22.95 1.49
N LYS A 993 -29.36 -22.46 0.69
CA LYS A 993 -30.28 -23.31 -0.07
C LYS A 993 -29.57 -24.09 -1.18
N ALA A 994 -28.63 -23.48 -1.89
CA ALA A 994 -27.83 -24.14 -2.91
C ALA A 994 -27.00 -25.30 -2.33
N ILE A 995 -26.35 -25.08 -1.17
CA ILE A 995 -25.62 -26.12 -0.41
C ILE A 995 -26.56 -27.26 -0.02
N ALA A 996 -27.72 -26.94 0.58
CA ALA A 996 -28.67 -27.95 1.05
C ALA A 996 -29.39 -28.75 -0.07
N SER A 997 -29.44 -28.20 -1.29
CA SER A 997 -30.12 -28.83 -2.44
C SER A 997 -29.17 -29.46 -3.47
N GLY A 998 -27.87 -29.16 -3.43
CA GLY A 998 -26.89 -29.66 -4.42
C GLY A 998 -27.22 -29.25 -5.85
N ASN A 999 -27.85 -28.07 -6.03
CA ASN A 999 -28.61 -27.76 -7.23
C ASN A 999 -27.72 -27.48 -8.47
N PRO A 1000 -27.87 -28.22 -9.58
CA PRO A 1000 -27.10 -28.01 -10.81
C PRO A 1000 -27.33 -26.63 -11.47
N LEU A 1001 -28.41 -25.92 -11.17
CA LEU A 1001 -28.66 -24.56 -11.66
C LEU A 1001 -27.55 -23.56 -11.29
N VAL A 1002 -26.71 -23.85 -10.28
CA VAL A 1002 -25.54 -23.02 -9.95
C VAL A 1002 -24.45 -23.13 -11.02
N ILE A 1003 -24.27 -24.30 -11.62
CA ILE A 1003 -23.34 -24.54 -12.72
C ILE A 1003 -23.88 -23.87 -13.99
N GLU A 1004 -25.19 -24.00 -14.24
CA GLU A 1004 -25.87 -23.34 -15.35
C GLU A 1004 -25.75 -21.81 -15.25
N LYS A 1005 -25.97 -21.22 -14.06
CA LYS A 1005 -25.75 -19.78 -13.86
C LYS A 1005 -24.32 -19.36 -14.22
N ALA A 1006 -23.31 -20.12 -13.82
CA ALA A 1006 -21.91 -19.81 -14.17
C ALA A 1006 -21.65 -19.88 -15.68
N GLN A 1007 -22.33 -20.77 -16.42
CA GLN A 1007 -22.28 -20.83 -17.88
C GLN A 1007 -22.99 -19.62 -18.53
N VAL A 1008 -24.16 -19.24 -18.02
CA VAL A 1008 -24.92 -18.07 -18.48
C VAL A 1008 -24.17 -16.76 -18.21
N ASP A 1009 -23.58 -16.60 -17.03
CA ASP A 1009 -22.76 -15.43 -16.66
C ASP A 1009 -21.53 -15.32 -17.61
N ALA A 1010 -20.87 -16.44 -17.94
CA ALA A 1010 -19.75 -16.46 -18.88
C ALA A 1010 -20.17 -16.10 -20.32
N GLU A 1011 -21.32 -16.58 -20.79
CA GLU A 1011 -21.85 -16.24 -22.11
C GLU A 1011 -22.31 -14.78 -22.18
N LEU A 1012 -22.92 -14.25 -21.11
CA LEU A 1012 -23.25 -12.83 -20.99
C LEU A 1012 -21.99 -11.94 -21.08
N MET A 1013 -20.87 -12.35 -20.44
CA MET A 1013 -19.58 -11.67 -20.59
C MET A 1013 -19.00 -11.76 -22.01
N ARG A 1014 -19.24 -12.85 -22.74
CA ARG A 1014 -18.85 -12.98 -24.16
C ARG A 1014 -19.67 -12.04 -25.05
N LEU A 1015 -20.99 -12.07 -24.93
CA LEU A 1015 -21.91 -11.23 -25.70
C LEU A 1015 -21.71 -9.73 -25.41
N THR A 1016 -21.47 -9.37 -24.15
CA THR A 1016 -21.19 -7.97 -23.76
C THR A 1016 -19.92 -7.44 -24.44
N ARG A 1017 -18.84 -8.23 -24.49
CA ARG A 1017 -17.61 -7.85 -25.21
C ARG A 1017 -17.85 -7.66 -26.72
N LEU A 1018 -18.58 -8.57 -27.35
CA LEU A 1018 -18.94 -8.46 -28.78
C LEU A 1018 -19.77 -7.19 -29.06
N ARG A 1019 -20.71 -6.85 -28.16
CA ARG A 1019 -21.50 -5.61 -28.26
C ARG A 1019 -20.63 -4.35 -28.14
N SER A 1020 -19.69 -4.32 -27.20
CA SER A 1020 -18.74 -3.19 -27.07
C SER A 1020 -17.89 -3.02 -28.32
N ALA A 1021 -17.30 -4.11 -28.86
CA ALA A 1021 -16.51 -4.05 -30.08
C ALA A 1021 -17.32 -3.54 -31.30
N HIS A 1022 -18.59 -3.95 -31.41
CA HIS A 1022 -19.48 -3.43 -32.45
C HIS A 1022 -19.82 -1.94 -32.26
N ALA A 1023 -20.01 -1.48 -31.03
CA ALA A 1023 -20.26 -0.06 -30.74
C ALA A 1023 -19.05 0.81 -31.10
N GLU A 1024 -17.83 0.36 -30.78
CA GLU A 1024 -16.59 1.05 -31.14
C GLU A 1024 -16.41 1.16 -32.66
N GLU A 1025 -16.69 0.09 -33.40
CA GLU A 1025 -16.68 0.12 -34.87
C GLU A 1025 -17.66 1.16 -35.43
N GLN A 1026 -18.88 1.23 -34.88
CA GLN A 1026 -19.86 2.26 -35.26
C GLN A 1026 -19.39 3.68 -34.90
N TYR A 1027 -18.71 3.87 -33.76
CA TYR A 1027 -18.18 5.17 -33.36
C TYR A 1027 -17.05 5.62 -34.29
N ARG A 1028 -16.10 4.73 -34.62
CA ARG A 1028 -15.03 4.98 -35.57
C ARG A 1028 -15.56 5.31 -36.96
N ILE A 1029 -16.55 4.57 -37.46
CA ILE A 1029 -17.18 4.84 -38.76
C ILE A 1029 -17.86 6.22 -38.77
N ARG A 1030 -18.61 6.59 -37.72
CA ARG A 1030 -19.25 7.91 -37.61
C ARG A 1030 -18.22 9.05 -37.56
N SER A 1031 -17.14 8.89 -36.80
CA SER A 1031 -16.08 9.88 -36.71
C SER A 1031 -15.36 10.04 -38.07
N ASN A 1032 -14.92 8.95 -38.68
CA ASN A 1032 -14.30 8.96 -40.02
C ASN A 1032 -15.20 9.63 -41.07
N LEU A 1033 -16.51 9.40 -41.03
CA LEU A 1033 -17.47 10.04 -41.94
C LEU A 1033 -17.60 11.55 -41.69
N ARG A 1034 -17.46 12.02 -40.44
CA ARG A 1034 -17.44 13.45 -40.10
C ARG A 1034 -16.16 14.09 -40.62
N HIS A 1035 -14.99 13.57 -40.22
CA HIS A 1035 -13.69 14.07 -40.70
C HIS A 1035 -13.61 14.11 -42.22
N ALA A 1036 -14.03 13.06 -42.92
CA ALA A 1036 -14.04 13.04 -44.39
C ALA A 1036 -14.99 14.07 -45.03
N ARG A 1037 -16.03 14.55 -44.32
CA ARG A 1037 -16.89 15.65 -44.79
C ARG A 1037 -16.24 17.00 -44.58
N ASP A 1038 -15.68 17.23 -43.39
CA ASP A 1038 -14.99 18.47 -43.04
C ASP A 1038 -13.76 18.68 -43.95
N ASP A 1039 -12.99 17.61 -44.19
CA ASP A 1039 -11.88 17.57 -45.14
C ASP A 1039 -12.35 17.81 -46.59
N ALA A 1040 -13.51 17.28 -46.98
CA ALA A 1040 -14.07 17.50 -48.32
C ALA A 1040 -14.53 18.95 -48.51
N GLU A 1041 -15.14 19.58 -47.50
CA GLU A 1041 -15.54 20.99 -47.55
C GLU A 1041 -14.31 21.90 -47.63
N SER A 1042 -13.33 21.70 -46.74
CA SER A 1042 -12.03 22.39 -46.74
C SER A 1042 -11.29 22.24 -48.07
N SER A 1043 -11.20 21.01 -48.60
CA SER A 1043 -10.56 20.72 -49.88
C SER A 1043 -11.32 21.32 -51.07
N THR A 1044 -12.66 21.40 -51.00
CA THR A 1044 -13.48 22.04 -52.04
C THR A 1044 -13.28 23.55 -52.05
N GLY A 1045 -13.26 24.19 -50.87
CA GLY A 1045 -12.91 25.61 -50.75
C GLY A 1045 -11.50 25.91 -51.25
N ARG A 1046 -10.51 25.08 -50.88
CA ARG A 1046 -9.14 25.19 -51.37
C ARG A 1046 -9.04 24.99 -52.89
N LEU A 1047 -9.78 24.05 -53.47
CA LEU A 1047 -9.83 23.82 -54.91
C LEU A 1047 -10.48 24.99 -55.67
N ALA A 1048 -11.51 25.61 -55.10
CA ALA A 1048 -12.13 26.81 -55.66
C ALA A 1048 -11.13 27.98 -55.68
N ASN A 1049 -10.44 28.23 -54.56
CA ASN A 1049 -9.40 29.26 -54.47
C ASN A 1049 -8.24 28.99 -55.45
N LEU A 1050 -7.70 27.77 -55.48
CA LEU A 1050 -6.63 27.40 -56.42
C LEU A 1050 -7.04 27.56 -57.90
N ARG A 1051 -8.32 27.40 -58.25
CA ARG A 1051 -8.82 27.67 -59.61
C ARG A 1051 -8.84 29.16 -59.93
N LEU A 1052 -9.22 30.01 -58.96
CA LEU A 1052 -9.12 31.46 -59.10
C LEU A 1052 -7.66 31.90 -59.21
N ASP A 1053 -6.77 31.33 -58.38
CA ASP A 1053 -5.33 31.58 -58.43
C ASP A 1053 -4.73 31.20 -59.79
N ILE A 1054 -5.04 30.02 -60.32
CA ILE A 1054 -4.58 29.59 -61.66
C ILE A 1054 -5.07 30.56 -62.76
N GLY A 1055 -6.27 31.12 -62.62
CA GLY A 1055 -6.80 32.13 -63.55
C GLY A 1055 -6.18 33.52 -63.40
N ALA A 1056 -5.74 33.89 -62.19
CA ALA A 1056 -5.06 35.14 -61.89
C ALA A 1056 -3.55 35.10 -62.15
N ARG A 1057 -2.95 33.90 -62.24
CA ARG A 1057 -1.51 33.69 -62.38
C ARG A 1057 -0.99 34.18 -63.74
N GLU A 1058 -0.14 35.19 -63.70
CA GLU A 1058 0.63 35.65 -64.85
C GLU A 1058 1.81 34.70 -65.13
N ASP A 1059 2.14 34.45 -66.41
CA ASP A 1059 3.33 33.66 -66.76
C ASP A 1059 4.61 34.47 -66.52
N THR A 1060 5.53 33.90 -65.76
CA THR A 1060 6.86 34.47 -65.47
C THR A 1060 8.00 33.59 -65.99
N SER A 1061 7.72 32.67 -66.93
CA SER A 1061 8.69 31.81 -67.58
C SER A 1061 9.59 32.58 -68.56
N GLY A 1062 10.83 32.11 -68.75
CA GLY A 1062 11.83 32.79 -69.59
C GLY A 1062 11.99 34.29 -69.25
N ASP A 1063 11.91 35.12 -70.29
CA ASP A 1063 12.04 36.58 -70.22
C ASP A 1063 10.76 37.29 -69.74
N ASN A 1064 9.67 36.57 -69.47
CA ASN A 1064 8.43 37.13 -68.93
C ASN A 1064 8.52 37.46 -67.43
N PHE A 1065 9.64 37.16 -66.76
CA PHE A 1065 9.79 37.44 -65.33
C PHE A 1065 9.71 38.95 -65.04
N ARG A 1066 8.69 39.33 -64.28
CA ARG A 1066 8.50 40.66 -63.71
C ARG A 1066 8.04 40.50 -62.26
N ILE A 1067 8.68 41.22 -61.36
CA ILE A 1067 8.26 41.34 -59.97
C ILE A 1067 8.27 42.81 -59.58
N GLU A 1068 7.18 43.29 -59.02
CA GLU A 1068 7.09 44.63 -58.44
C GLU A 1068 7.50 44.54 -56.97
N LEU A 1069 8.44 45.36 -56.52
CA LEU A 1069 8.85 45.46 -55.11
C LEU A 1069 8.89 46.93 -54.70
N ASP A 1070 8.08 47.32 -53.71
CA ASP A 1070 7.85 48.72 -53.29
C ASP A 1070 7.57 49.71 -54.44
N GLY A 1071 6.89 49.25 -55.51
CA GLY A 1071 6.56 50.06 -56.69
C GLY A 1071 7.60 50.08 -57.81
N GLU A 1072 8.76 49.43 -57.63
CA GLU A 1072 9.76 49.24 -58.70
C GLU A 1072 9.63 47.86 -59.36
N VAL A 1073 9.62 47.82 -60.70
CA VAL A 1073 9.55 46.56 -61.47
C VAL A 1073 10.95 46.03 -61.76
N VAL A 1074 11.25 44.85 -61.22
CA VAL A 1074 12.52 44.13 -61.41
C VAL A 1074 12.30 42.97 -62.38
N THR A 1075 13.18 42.87 -63.39
CA THR A 1075 13.11 41.83 -64.44
C THR A 1075 14.23 40.78 -64.34
N ASN A 1076 15.16 40.93 -63.39
CA ASN A 1076 16.22 39.96 -63.13
C ASN A 1076 15.95 39.19 -61.83
N ARG A 1077 15.90 37.86 -61.92
CA ARG A 1077 15.60 36.97 -60.78
C ARG A 1077 16.63 37.04 -59.64
N GLY A 1078 17.91 37.21 -59.97
CA GLY A 1078 18.97 37.33 -58.95
C GLY A 1078 18.85 38.63 -58.16
N VAL A 1079 18.68 39.74 -58.87
CA VAL A 1079 18.48 41.07 -58.25
C VAL A 1079 17.20 41.09 -57.40
N ALA A 1080 16.11 40.49 -57.88
CA ALA A 1080 14.87 40.34 -57.11
C ALA A 1080 15.08 39.53 -55.81
N GLY A 1081 15.85 38.44 -55.87
CA GLY A 1081 16.18 37.62 -54.70
C GLY A 1081 16.96 38.39 -53.63
N GLU A 1082 18.03 39.08 -54.00
CA GLU A 1082 18.80 39.94 -53.09
C GLU A 1082 17.93 41.05 -52.48
N LEU A 1083 17.07 41.67 -53.29
CA LEU A 1083 16.14 42.72 -52.88
C LEU A 1083 15.05 42.22 -51.92
N LEU A 1084 14.66 40.95 -51.98
CA LEU A 1084 13.75 40.31 -51.02
C LEU A 1084 14.47 39.93 -49.72
N ILE A 1085 15.67 39.34 -49.81
CA ILE A 1085 16.49 39.00 -48.64
C ILE A 1085 16.79 40.25 -47.81
N ARG A 1086 17.25 41.34 -48.46
CA ARG A 1086 17.52 42.62 -47.79
C ARG A 1086 16.27 43.23 -47.13
N ARG A 1087 15.06 42.98 -47.67
CA ARG A 1087 13.80 43.40 -47.06
C ARG A 1087 13.42 42.52 -45.86
N ALA A 1088 13.55 41.20 -45.97
CA ALA A 1088 13.36 40.28 -44.85
C ALA A 1088 14.31 40.58 -43.68
N GLU A 1089 15.58 40.90 -43.97
CA GLU A 1089 16.56 41.31 -42.95
C GLU A 1089 16.21 42.63 -42.27
N LYS A 1090 15.71 43.63 -43.01
CA LYS A 1090 15.20 44.89 -42.44
C LYS A 1090 13.95 44.71 -41.57
N LEU A 1091 13.22 43.60 -41.72
CA LEU A 1091 12.03 43.26 -40.94
C LEU A 1091 12.32 42.32 -39.76
N LYS A 1092 13.54 41.75 -39.66
CA LYS A 1092 13.97 40.99 -38.46
C LYS A 1092 13.87 41.89 -37.22
N GLY A 1093 13.06 41.47 -36.26
CA GLY A 1093 12.85 42.17 -34.98
C GLY A 1093 11.54 42.96 -34.86
N ARG A 1094 10.70 43.00 -35.90
CA ARG A 1094 9.30 43.46 -35.78
C ARG A 1094 8.37 42.27 -35.55
N SER A 1095 7.55 42.35 -34.51
CA SER A 1095 6.41 41.46 -34.27
C SER A 1095 5.13 42.14 -34.72
N GLY A 1096 4.38 41.55 -35.65
CA GLY A 1096 3.15 42.14 -36.20
C GLY A 1096 2.72 41.52 -37.54
N ASP A 1097 1.67 42.11 -38.12
CA ASP A 1097 0.97 41.63 -39.31
C ASP A 1097 1.82 41.57 -40.59
N ASP A 1098 1.29 40.86 -41.59
CA ASP A 1098 1.90 40.65 -42.90
C ASP A 1098 2.25 41.95 -43.61
N VAL A 1099 3.53 42.19 -43.84
CA VAL A 1099 4.01 43.38 -44.56
C VAL A 1099 3.94 43.12 -46.06
N ARG A 1100 3.03 43.78 -46.77
CA ARG A 1100 3.02 43.79 -48.24
C ARG A 1100 4.31 44.45 -48.74
N VAL A 1101 5.08 43.74 -49.56
CA VAL A 1101 6.37 44.19 -50.11
C VAL A 1101 6.35 44.35 -51.63
N GLY A 1102 5.27 43.94 -52.30
CA GLY A 1102 5.22 43.98 -53.75
C GLY A 1102 4.10 43.15 -54.38
N ARG A 1103 4.30 42.79 -55.65
CA ARG A 1103 3.41 41.95 -56.45
C ARG A 1103 4.23 41.04 -57.37
N PHE A 1104 3.87 39.77 -57.48
CA PHE A 1104 4.54 38.78 -58.32
C PHE A 1104 3.56 37.83 -59.00
N ALA A 1105 3.75 37.58 -60.31
CA ALA A 1105 2.97 36.62 -61.08
C ALA A 1105 1.43 36.77 -60.95
N GLY A 1106 0.93 38.01 -60.89
CA GLY A 1106 -0.48 38.35 -60.64
C GLY A 1106 -0.87 38.52 -59.16
N PHE A 1107 -0.10 37.99 -58.21
CA PHE A 1107 -0.44 37.96 -56.77
C PHE A 1107 0.28 39.03 -55.94
N ASP A 1108 -0.36 39.49 -54.87
CA ASP A 1108 0.31 40.35 -53.89
C ASP A 1108 1.34 39.57 -53.06
N LEU A 1109 2.53 40.14 -52.92
CA LEU A 1109 3.64 39.54 -52.19
C LEU A 1109 3.75 40.16 -50.79
N PHE A 1110 3.73 39.31 -49.77
CA PHE A 1110 3.85 39.70 -48.36
C PHE A 1110 5.06 39.01 -47.72
N ILE A 1111 5.72 39.69 -46.78
CA ILE A 1111 6.68 39.09 -45.86
C ILE A 1111 6.02 39.00 -44.49
N ARG A 1112 5.78 37.77 -44.03
CA ARG A 1112 5.43 37.44 -42.65
C ARG A 1112 6.69 37.15 -41.86
N VAL A 1113 6.89 37.79 -40.71
CA VAL A 1113 7.95 37.42 -39.77
C VAL A 1113 7.45 36.22 -38.94
N GLY A 1114 7.55 35.01 -39.50
CA GLY A 1114 7.05 33.79 -38.89
C GLY A 1114 8.07 32.66 -38.90
N PHE A 1115 8.13 31.90 -37.79
CA PHE A 1115 8.81 30.61 -37.73
C PHE A 1115 8.07 29.63 -38.65
N ILE A 1116 8.71 29.12 -39.69
CA ILE A 1116 8.11 28.12 -40.58
C ILE A 1116 8.22 26.75 -39.91
N GLY A 1117 7.25 26.44 -39.06
CA GLY A 1117 6.82 25.08 -38.77
C GLY A 1117 5.68 24.71 -39.71
N GLY A 1118 5.95 23.82 -40.67
CA GLY A 1118 4.94 23.15 -41.50
C GLY A 1118 4.68 21.73 -40.97
N PRO A 1119 3.59 21.08 -41.44
CA PRO A 1119 3.12 19.79 -40.91
C PRO A 1119 4.07 18.61 -41.18
#